data_AF-E1EYA4-F1
#
_entry.id   AF-E1EYA4-F1
#
_cell.length_a   1.000
_cell.length_b   1.000
_cell.length_c   1.000
_cell.angle_alpha   90.00
_cell.angle_beta   90.00
_cell.angle_gamma   90.00
#
_symmetry.space_group_name_H-M   'P 1'
#
loop_
_entity.id
_entity.type
_entity.pdbx_description
1 polymer ?
#
loop_
_entity_poly.entity_id
_entity_poly.type
_entity_poly.pdbx_seq_one_letter_code
_entity_poly.pdbx_strand_id
1 'polypeptide(L)'
;MKIKMRAEYPDAKLQPDKRITILLLGETGVGKSTFVNGIINYPRFESLPETEEDFKRLIWAIGMKYDYTDENYNTVTVSVGRFSDSENINNLGASVTQDPKVHVFTTQGMEVHLIDTPGIGDTAGYEQDKRNCAKIIDFVKDYEIHGICMLLKPNSSRLNIFFRFCLEELLVHLPVDATRNIIFCFTNARSTLYRVGDTFAPLKGLLEERKVDIPLTQDRIYLFDNEAIRFLTARVNGIEFPPDEVESFRESWDRAAKELTRAISFMAQCIPQSGQAIKKLNDVRRVVVSLSVPMAEIAQIIQRNIDFQNRRRDELAMLTGEENDLQERLKMEIVDYVVTMYDQPRTVCTTCANYVDISGSRHVVFEKACHDPCYLDSDTVPAAVVGHPGLLHCAAIGSDNDCLECGHSYLEHMHTMSKAEPKVVVTDNPQVVEKLKTASERRNVIDEEIQRAVDTREEYEHEYKIVMEISVRFTQYINKNAILNFNSSLGDYLQMQIKKLEDMHDRSELDDKCLANYKTSLLRYEEEAKIFQAAVNEGQASVPTSSEIEALVQKLKDLRLTGKIFKDVFQANESLFNCYDGTTSITILPDSQALMSNAPDSWHLKIDLTPTSTTLMKAAYKGEKKKVNSLLKAGCNQLRCQDKNGCTALMCAAEQGHESIVKSLIDHEHGLRDSRGHTALMYAASNGHLDAVKLLIECEGNIVNNNDCKALLYALKNRHTKIINILLPHEDPVYTRGCTLLMEAAARGDMDTLRLLLSQAREIGQNGMTALMHAAQAGQAQAVQELLPLESGMKNKDGVTALMLGASEGHTAVVRLLAPHEKGIRNNAGSTALVIALQHGFEDIVEILVAEEDPTSPTGETALMRAAGRGDIDIVHLLVPLQKGLQDNRGRVALMYAIEHGHLSAAEAL
;
A
#
# COMPACT_ATOMS: atom_id res chain seq x y z
N MET A 1 7.89 -60.14 22.61
CA MET A 1 7.86 -59.13 23.68
C MET A 1 7.34 -57.83 23.04
N LYS A 2 6.03 -57.56 23.14
CA LYS A 2 5.39 -56.36 22.57
C LYS A 2 5.66 -55.18 23.49
N ILE A 3 6.46 -54.20 23.07
CA ILE A 3 6.59 -52.92 23.78
C ILE A 3 5.66 -51.93 23.07
N LYS A 4 4.53 -51.62 23.72
CA LYS A 4 3.71 -50.44 23.41
C LYS A 4 4.53 -49.21 23.80
N MET A 5 4.91 -48.37 22.85
CA MET A 5 5.31 -46.99 23.13
C MET A 5 4.12 -46.07 22.84
N ARG A 6 3.29 -45.85 23.87
CA ARG A 6 2.54 -44.60 24.01
C ARG A 6 3.52 -43.61 24.63
N ALA A 7 3.96 -42.61 23.88
CA ALA A 7 4.51 -41.40 24.48
C ALA A 7 3.31 -40.50 24.83
N GLU A 8 2.84 -40.61 26.07
CA GLU A 8 1.89 -39.68 26.66
C GLU A 8 2.64 -38.35 26.90
N TYR A 9 2.31 -37.32 26.11
CA TYR A 9 2.59 -35.95 26.50
C TYR A 9 1.66 -35.61 27.67
N PRO A 10 2.12 -34.86 28.69
CA PRO A 10 1.31 -34.58 29.87
C PRO A 10 0.03 -33.84 29.47
N ASP A 11 -1.11 -34.35 29.94
CA ASP A 11 -2.45 -33.75 29.89
C ASP A 11 -2.44 -32.39 30.61
N ALA A 12 -1.86 -31.36 29.97
CA ALA A 12 -2.19 -29.98 30.28
C ALA A 12 -3.64 -29.79 29.81
N LYS A 13 -4.52 -29.38 30.73
CA LYS A 13 -5.94 -29.08 30.43
C LYS A 13 -6.03 -28.01 29.33
N LEU A 14 -6.04 -28.44 28.07
CA LEU A 14 -6.36 -27.61 26.92
C LEU A 14 -7.76 -27.05 27.17
N GLN A 15 -7.91 -25.74 27.08
CA GLN A 15 -9.21 -25.09 27.20
C GLN A 15 -9.88 -25.18 25.83
N PRO A 16 -10.93 -26.01 25.66
CA PRO A 16 -11.76 -25.90 24.47
C PRO A 16 -12.32 -24.47 24.44
N ASP A 17 -12.37 -23.85 23.27
CA ASP A 17 -12.80 -22.46 23.01
C ASP A 17 -11.71 -21.36 23.12
N LYS A 18 -10.43 -21.74 23.27
CA LYS A 18 -9.33 -20.77 23.19
C LYS A 18 -9.04 -20.36 21.73
N ARG A 19 -9.00 -19.05 21.46
CA ARG A 19 -8.53 -18.48 20.18
C ARG A 19 -7.00 -18.37 20.17
N ILE A 20 -6.37 -18.82 19.08
CA ILE A 20 -4.92 -18.75 18.86
C ILE A 20 -4.65 -18.01 17.56
N THR A 21 -3.80 -16.98 17.60
CA THR A 21 -3.39 -16.25 16.40
C THR A 21 -1.96 -16.60 16.04
N ILE A 22 -1.72 -16.94 14.77
CA ILE A 22 -0.41 -17.34 14.25
C ILE A 22 -0.04 -16.39 13.12
N LEU A 23 1.14 -15.78 13.20
CA LEU A 23 1.71 -14.96 12.14
C LEU A 23 2.65 -15.82 11.28
N LEU A 24 2.37 -15.97 9.99
CA LEU A 24 3.22 -16.70 9.06
C LEU A 24 4.19 -15.76 8.36
N LEU A 25 5.49 -16.03 8.44
CA LEU A 25 6.55 -15.25 7.79
C LEU A 25 7.49 -16.18 7.01
N GLY A 26 8.03 -15.71 5.90
CA GLY A 26 9.05 -16.45 5.17
C GLY A 26 9.35 -15.87 3.79
N GLU A 27 10.46 -16.31 3.19
CA GLU A 27 10.89 -15.82 1.88
C GLU A 27 9.90 -16.19 0.75
N THR A 28 9.88 -15.41 -0.33
CA THR A 28 9.15 -15.79 -1.54
C THR A 28 9.64 -17.13 -2.08
N GLY A 29 8.72 -18.03 -2.45
CA GLY A 29 9.07 -19.37 -2.94
C GLY A 29 9.50 -20.39 -1.87
N VAL A 30 9.37 -20.08 -0.57
CA VAL A 30 9.61 -21.04 0.53
C VAL A 30 8.54 -22.13 0.66
N GLY A 31 7.42 -22.01 -0.04
CA GLY A 31 6.28 -22.93 0.06
C GLY A 31 5.16 -22.48 1.01
N LYS A 32 5.03 -21.18 1.26
CA LYS A 32 3.93 -20.59 2.08
C LYS A 32 2.54 -21.06 1.65
N SER A 33 2.22 -20.97 0.35
CA SER A 33 0.90 -21.37 -0.17
C SER A 33 0.58 -22.85 0.09
N THR A 34 1.55 -23.73 -0.16
CA THR A 34 1.44 -25.16 0.15
C THR A 34 1.28 -25.41 1.65
N PHE A 35 1.98 -24.64 2.49
CA PHE A 35 1.91 -24.71 3.95
C PHE A 35 0.54 -24.29 4.49
N VAL A 36 -0.02 -23.18 4.01
CA VAL A 36 -1.37 -22.71 4.41
C VAL A 36 -2.43 -23.73 4.03
N ASN A 37 -2.42 -24.23 2.79
CA ASN A 37 -3.35 -25.28 2.35
C ASN A 37 -3.17 -26.58 3.14
N GLY A 38 -1.94 -26.94 3.52
CA GLY A 38 -1.66 -28.08 4.41
C GLY A 38 -2.32 -27.93 5.78
N ILE A 39 -1.99 -26.85 6.48
CA ILE A 39 -2.41 -26.64 7.87
C ILE A 39 -3.94 -26.56 8.02
N ILE A 40 -4.64 -26.02 7.04
CA ILE A 40 -6.11 -25.93 7.08
C ILE A 40 -6.74 -27.32 6.91
N ASN A 41 -6.10 -28.23 6.16
CA ASN A 41 -6.66 -29.54 5.86
C ASN A 41 -6.20 -30.66 6.82
N TYR A 42 -4.99 -30.60 7.40
CA TYR A 42 -4.53 -31.65 8.32
C TYR A 42 -5.50 -31.94 9.49
N PRO A 43 -6.15 -30.95 10.12
CA PRO A 43 -7.13 -31.22 11.17
C PRO A 43 -8.48 -31.75 10.68
N ARG A 44 -8.77 -31.63 9.37
CA ARG A 44 -10.07 -31.96 8.78
C ARG A 44 -10.20 -33.43 8.39
N PHE A 45 -9.08 -34.13 8.26
CA PHE A 45 -9.02 -35.52 7.82
C PHE A 45 -8.13 -36.34 8.75
N GLU A 46 -8.61 -37.51 9.18
CA GLU A 46 -7.82 -38.42 10.02
C GLU A 46 -6.65 -39.07 9.28
N SER A 47 -6.76 -39.18 7.96
CA SER A 47 -5.75 -39.73 7.05
C SER A 47 -5.73 -38.96 5.73
N LEU A 48 -4.78 -39.29 4.86
CA LEU A 48 -4.70 -38.73 3.51
C LEU A 48 -6.06 -38.88 2.77
N PRO A 49 -6.62 -37.80 2.21
CA PRO A 49 -7.79 -37.84 1.33
C PRO A 49 -7.55 -38.72 0.09
N GLU A 50 -8.48 -39.63 -0.22
CA GLU A 50 -8.29 -40.59 -1.32
C GLU A 50 -9.52 -40.78 -2.22
N THR A 51 -10.71 -40.42 -1.75
CA THR A 51 -11.96 -40.56 -2.50
C THR A 51 -12.40 -39.24 -3.13
N GLU A 52 -13.25 -39.29 -4.16
CA GLU A 52 -13.85 -38.07 -4.74
C GLU A 52 -14.62 -37.23 -3.71
N GLU A 53 -15.26 -37.88 -2.74
CA GLU A 53 -15.96 -37.20 -1.66
C GLU A 53 -14.98 -36.47 -0.72
N ASP A 54 -13.82 -37.07 -0.42
CA ASP A 54 -12.78 -36.41 0.35
C ASP A 54 -12.20 -35.21 -0.41
N PHE A 55 -11.97 -35.37 -1.72
CA PHE A 55 -11.47 -34.30 -2.58
C PHE A 55 -12.41 -33.09 -2.62
N LYS A 56 -13.73 -33.32 -2.64
CA LYS A 56 -14.74 -32.24 -2.57
C LYS A 56 -14.75 -31.52 -1.22
N ARG A 57 -14.25 -32.15 -0.16
CA ARG A 57 -14.19 -31.58 1.21
C ARG A 57 -12.90 -30.80 1.51
N LEU A 58 -11.89 -30.92 0.65
CA LEU A 58 -10.64 -30.17 0.74
C LEU A 58 -10.91 -28.66 0.63
N ILE A 59 -10.20 -27.87 1.45
CA ILE A 59 -10.22 -26.41 1.37
C ILE A 59 -8.94 -25.93 0.72
N TRP A 60 -9.07 -25.27 -0.42
CA TRP A 60 -7.99 -24.57 -1.10
C TRP A 60 -8.05 -23.09 -0.74
N ALA A 61 -7.42 -22.75 0.38
CA ALA A 61 -7.42 -21.40 0.93
C ALA A 61 -6.61 -20.41 0.08
N ILE A 62 -5.56 -20.91 -0.58
CA ILE A 62 -4.76 -20.18 -1.55
C ILE A 62 -4.75 -20.98 -2.85
N GLY A 63 -5.02 -20.32 -3.97
CA GLY A 63 -4.95 -20.95 -5.29
C GLY A 63 -3.55 -21.49 -5.58
N MET A 64 -3.47 -22.70 -6.14
CA MET A 64 -2.20 -23.32 -6.53
C MET A 64 -2.26 -23.67 -8.02
N LYS A 65 -1.23 -23.27 -8.77
CA LYS A 65 -1.03 -23.64 -10.17
C LYS A 65 0.43 -24.01 -10.39
N TYR A 66 0.70 -25.16 -10.99
CA TYR A 66 2.05 -25.56 -11.39
C TYR A 66 1.97 -26.63 -12.47
N ASP A 67 3.06 -26.79 -13.20
CA ASP A 67 3.19 -27.85 -14.20
C ASP A 67 3.67 -29.15 -13.53
N TYR A 68 2.94 -30.23 -13.76
CA TYR A 68 3.32 -31.58 -13.40
C TYR A 68 3.84 -32.29 -14.65
N THR A 69 5.05 -32.83 -14.59
CA THR A 69 5.65 -33.59 -15.68
C THR A 69 5.72 -35.05 -15.27
N ASP A 70 5.11 -35.94 -16.06
CA ASP A 70 5.14 -37.38 -15.84
C ASP A 70 6.49 -38.01 -16.28
N GLU A 71 6.66 -39.31 -16.04
CA GLU A 71 7.87 -40.07 -16.44
C GLU A 71 8.11 -40.09 -17.97
N ASN A 72 7.08 -39.81 -18.76
CA ASN A 72 7.14 -39.75 -20.22
C ASN A 72 7.40 -38.32 -20.73
N TYR A 73 7.72 -37.38 -19.83
CA TYR A 73 7.92 -35.96 -20.11
C TYR A 73 6.67 -35.22 -20.60
N ASN A 74 5.47 -35.82 -20.41
CA ASN A 74 4.22 -35.12 -20.67
C ASN A 74 3.97 -34.13 -19.55
N THR A 75 3.72 -32.88 -19.92
CA THR A 75 3.46 -31.82 -18.95
C THR A 75 1.97 -31.51 -18.91
N VAL A 76 1.40 -31.62 -17.72
CA VAL A 76 0.01 -31.28 -17.41
C VAL A 76 0.02 -30.12 -16.43
N THR A 77 -0.61 -29.01 -16.80
CA THR A 77 -0.79 -27.89 -15.88
C THR A 77 -1.87 -28.24 -14.87
N VAL A 78 -1.47 -28.35 -13.61
CA VAL A 78 -2.35 -28.67 -12.48
C VAL A 78 -2.80 -27.36 -11.84
N SER A 79 -4.10 -27.24 -11.55
CA SER A 79 -4.63 -26.07 -10.84
C SER A 79 -5.76 -26.41 -9.87
N VAL A 80 -5.78 -25.74 -8.71
CA VAL A 80 -6.83 -25.86 -7.68
C VAL A 80 -7.03 -24.54 -6.94
N GLY A 81 -8.22 -24.35 -6.39
CA GLY A 81 -8.60 -23.14 -5.65
C GLY A 81 -9.10 -22.00 -6.53
N ARG A 82 -9.64 -20.95 -5.90
CA ARG A 82 -10.01 -19.71 -6.59
C ARG A 82 -8.83 -18.77 -6.56
N PHE A 83 -8.44 -18.26 -7.72
CA PHE A 83 -7.46 -17.20 -7.82
C PHE A 83 -8.19 -15.86 -7.71
N SER A 84 -7.75 -14.99 -6.82
CA SER A 84 -8.29 -13.62 -6.72
C SER A 84 -7.61 -12.69 -7.73
N ASP A 85 -8.26 -11.60 -8.14
CA ASP A 85 -7.69 -10.59 -9.07
C ASP A 85 -6.35 -9.97 -8.59
N SER A 86 -6.00 -10.16 -7.31
CA SER A 86 -4.72 -9.76 -6.69
C SER A 86 -3.60 -10.81 -6.75
N GLU A 87 -3.89 -12.03 -7.18
CA GLU A 87 -2.93 -13.13 -7.24
C GLU A 87 -2.37 -13.22 -8.67
N ASN A 88 -1.16 -12.69 -8.87
CA ASN A 88 -0.56 -12.56 -10.20
C ASN A 88 0.06 -13.90 -10.65
N ILE A 89 -0.72 -14.75 -11.34
CA ILE A 89 -0.36 -16.15 -11.68
C ILE A 89 0.71 -16.24 -12.80
N ASN A 90 1.02 -15.14 -13.49
CA ASN A 90 1.86 -15.20 -14.70
C ASN A 90 3.37 -14.99 -14.47
N ASN A 91 3.81 -14.68 -13.25
CA ASN A 91 5.24 -14.57 -12.92
C ASN A 91 5.67 -15.71 -12.00
N LEU A 92 6.39 -16.69 -12.57
CA LEU A 92 7.13 -17.71 -11.82
C LEU A 92 8.21 -17.03 -10.96
N GLY A 93 7.86 -16.67 -9.72
CA GLY A 93 8.80 -16.11 -8.74
C GLY A 93 8.28 -14.96 -7.88
N ALA A 94 7.12 -14.37 -8.19
CA ALA A 94 6.52 -13.29 -7.39
C ALA A 94 5.71 -13.82 -6.19
N SER A 95 5.59 -13.04 -5.11
CA SER A 95 4.73 -13.41 -3.98
C SER A 95 3.26 -13.48 -4.42
N VAL A 96 2.65 -14.66 -4.31
CA VAL A 96 1.21 -14.89 -4.61
C VAL A 96 0.32 -14.06 -3.68
N THR A 97 0.72 -13.89 -2.41
CA THR A 97 0.02 -13.05 -1.42
C THR A 97 0.54 -11.62 -1.49
N GLN A 98 -0.31 -10.65 -1.83
CA GLN A 98 0.04 -9.21 -1.98
C GLN A 98 -0.38 -8.34 -0.78
N ASP A 99 -1.33 -8.83 0.03
CA ASP A 99 -1.80 -8.22 1.28
C ASP A 99 -2.01 -9.30 2.35
N PRO A 100 -1.81 -9.00 3.65
CA PRO A 100 -2.06 -9.97 4.71
C PRO A 100 -3.51 -10.47 4.71
N LYS A 101 -3.70 -11.78 4.87
CA LYS A 101 -5.02 -12.44 4.91
C LYS A 101 -5.14 -13.31 6.16
N VAL A 102 -6.33 -13.40 6.73
CA VAL A 102 -6.60 -14.30 7.87
C VAL A 102 -7.35 -15.53 7.39
N HIS A 103 -6.77 -16.70 7.63
CA HIS A 103 -7.42 -17.98 7.45
C HIS A 103 -7.83 -18.53 8.80
N VAL A 104 -9.12 -18.84 8.96
CA VAL A 104 -9.67 -19.36 10.22
C VAL A 104 -9.98 -20.85 10.07
N PHE A 105 -9.49 -21.66 11.01
CA PHE A 105 -9.79 -23.08 11.08
C PHE A 105 -9.79 -23.58 12.52
N THR A 106 -10.39 -24.75 12.77
CA THR A 106 -10.51 -25.33 14.12
C THR A 106 -9.65 -26.58 14.23
N THR A 107 -8.93 -26.73 15.34
CA THR A 107 -8.17 -27.94 15.67
C THR A 107 -7.96 -28.06 17.17
N GLN A 108 -7.96 -29.29 17.71
CA GLN A 108 -7.87 -29.56 19.15
C GLN A 108 -8.88 -28.77 20.01
N GLY A 109 -10.07 -28.44 19.46
CA GLY A 109 -11.08 -27.62 20.13
C GLY A 109 -10.75 -26.13 20.24
N MET A 110 -9.73 -25.65 19.51
CA MET A 110 -9.28 -24.26 19.48
C MET A 110 -9.55 -23.63 18.10
N GLU A 111 -9.91 -22.35 18.10
CA GLU A 111 -10.06 -21.56 16.87
C GLU A 111 -8.72 -20.91 16.52
N VAL A 112 -8.15 -21.27 15.37
CA VAL A 112 -6.85 -20.78 14.92
C VAL A 112 -7.05 -19.73 13.84
N HIS A 113 -6.48 -18.55 14.07
CA HIS A 113 -6.40 -17.44 13.14
C HIS A 113 -4.99 -17.39 12.56
N LEU A 114 -4.82 -17.93 11.36
CA LEU A 114 -3.55 -17.91 10.65
C LEU A 114 -3.48 -16.66 9.77
N ILE A 115 -2.62 -15.72 10.14
CA ILE A 115 -2.29 -14.54 9.37
C ILE A 115 -1.25 -14.94 8.32
N ASP A 116 -1.70 -15.13 7.08
CA ASP A 116 -0.82 -15.27 5.92
C ASP A 116 -0.30 -13.89 5.50
N THR A 117 1.00 -13.79 5.23
CA THR A 117 1.64 -12.52 4.88
C THR A 117 2.31 -12.59 3.51
N PRO A 118 2.48 -11.44 2.82
CA PRO A 118 3.32 -11.37 1.64
C PRO A 118 4.72 -11.93 1.90
N GLY A 119 5.31 -12.57 0.89
CA GLY A 119 6.71 -12.98 0.96
C GLY A 119 7.65 -11.81 1.12
N ILE A 120 8.73 -12.04 1.86
CA ILE A 120 9.84 -11.10 2.02
C ILE A 120 10.99 -11.56 1.12
N GLY A 121 11.68 -10.62 0.49
CA GLY A 121 12.73 -10.88 -0.48
C GLY A 121 12.19 -11.11 -1.89
N ASP A 122 11.14 -10.41 -2.31
CA ASP A 122 10.57 -10.57 -3.66
C ASP A 122 11.54 -10.04 -4.76
N THR A 123 11.41 -10.53 -5.99
CA THR A 123 12.27 -10.12 -7.12
C THR A 123 12.09 -8.65 -7.53
N ALA A 124 11.13 -7.95 -6.93
CA ALA A 124 10.86 -6.52 -7.11
C ALA A 124 11.78 -5.61 -6.26
N GLY A 125 12.66 -6.18 -5.42
CA GLY A 125 13.72 -5.46 -4.71
C GLY A 125 13.35 -4.96 -3.31
N TYR A 126 14.36 -4.42 -2.62
CA TYR A 126 14.33 -3.99 -1.21
C TYR A 126 13.16 -3.07 -0.83
N GLU A 127 12.75 -2.17 -1.73
CA GLU A 127 11.68 -1.20 -1.46
C GLU A 127 10.28 -1.85 -1.52
N GLN A 128 10.10 -2.96 -2.23
CA GLN A 128 8.88 -3.76 -2.12
C GLN A 128 8.81 -4.47 -0.75
N ASP A 129 9.94 -4.96 -0.24
CA ASP A 129 10.00 -5.63 1.06
C ASP A 129 9.64 -4.68 2.20
N LYS A 130 10.11 -3.42 2.18
CA LYS A 130 9.66 -2.39 3.14
C LYS A 130 8.16 -2.17 3.11
N ARG A 131 7.57 -2.11 1.91
CA ARG A 131 6.11 -1.96 1.73
C ARG A 131 5.37 -3.14 2.31
N ASN A 132 5.84 -4.36 2.04
CA ASN A 132 5.28 -5.58 2.60
C ASN A 132 5.36 -5.59 4.13
N CYS A 133 6.51 -5.24 4.71
CA CYS A 133 6.70 -5.14 6.16
C CYS A 133 5.76 -4.10 6.81
N ALA A 134 5.61 -2.91 6.21
CA ALA A 134 4.71 -1.88 6.73
C ALA A 134 3.25 -2.35 6.76
N LYS A 135 2.79 -3.01 5.68
CA LYS A 135 1.45 -3.61 5.63
C LYS A 135 1.25 -4.68 6.70
N ILE A 136 2.24 -5.55 6.92
CA ILE A 136 2.18 -6.58 7.95
C ILE A 136 2.06 -5.93 9.34
N ILE A 137 2.90 -4.94 9.64
CA ILE A 137 2.90 -4.25 10.94
C ILE A 137 1.58 -3.55 11.22
N ASP A 138 1.00 -2.86 10.23
CA ASP A 138 -0.29 -2.21 10.40
C ASP A 138 -1.43 -3.22 10.54
N PHE A 139 -1.37 -4.34 9.82
CA PHE A 139 -2.37 -5.40 9.90
C PHE A 139 -2.38 -6.11 11.25
N VAL A 140 -1.19 -6.42 11.79
CA VAL A 140 -1.11 -7.18 13.05
C VAL A 140 -1.42 -6.34 14.28
N LYS A 141 -1.51 -5.01 14.18
CA LYS A 141 -1.70 -4.11 15.34
C LYS A 141 -2.93 -4.46 16.18
N ASP A 142 -3.96 -5.02 15.54
CA ASP A 142 -5.23 -5.37 16.15
C ASP A 142 -5.30 -6.82 16.68
N TYR A 143 -4.16 -7.53 16.70
CA TYR A 143 -4.09 -8.95 17.05
C TYR A 143 -3.13 -9.25 18.21
N GLU A 144 -3.48 -10.26 18.98
CA GLU A 144 -2.62 -10.89 19.99
C GLU A 144 -2.00 -12.18 19.42
N ILE A 145 -0.70 -12.16 19.16
CA ILE A 145 0.01 -13.16 18.36
C ILE A 145 0.60 -14.23 19.28
N HIS A 146 0.06 -15.44 19.19
CA HIS A 146 0.47 -16.57 20.03
C HIS A 146 1.71 -17.28 19.48
N GLY A 147 1.89 -17.26 18.15
CA GLY A 147 3.08 -17.81 17.50
C GLY A 147 3.46 -17.06 16.23
N ILE A 148 4.77 -16.96 16.00
CA ILE A 148 5.38 -16.37 14.82
C ILE A 148 6.12 -17.50 14.09
N CYS A 149 5.52 -18.01 13.03
CA CYS A 149 6.05 -19.11 12.24
C CYS A 149 7.00 -18.59 11.17
N MET A 150 8.30 -18.86 11.33
CA MET A 150 9.31 -18.57 10.31
C MET A 150 9.51 -19.79 9.42
N LEU A 151 9.04 -19.72 8.18
CA LEU A 151 9.22 -20.78 7.19
C LEU A 151 10.63 -20.72 6.60
N LEU A 152 11.30 -21.89 6.55
CA LEU A 152 12.64 -22.05 5.99
C LEU A 152 12.69 -23.27 5.07
N LYS A 153 13.57 -23.25 4.07
CA LYS A 153 13.95 -24.48 3.33
C LYS A 153 15.06 -25.21 4.09
N PRO A 154 15.16 -26.54 4.02
CA PRO A 154 16.09 -27.31 4.84
C PRO A 154 17.47 -27.51 4.19
N ASN A 155 17.61 -27.21 2.88
CA ASN A 155 18.83 -27.49 2.11
C ASN A 155 19.68 -26.23 1.79
N SER A 156 19.51 -25.15 2.55
CA SER A 156 20.28 -23.91 2.35
C SER A 156 21.64 -24.04 3.06
N SER A 157 22.58 -24.77 2.44
CA SER A 157 23.90 -25.09 2.99
C SER A 157 24.85 -23.90 3.15
N ARG A 158 24.46 -22.73 2.63
CA ARG A 158 25.14 -21.46 2.84
C ARG A 158 24.10 -20.43 3.29
N LEU A 159 24.45 -19.59 4.27
CA LEU A 159 23.77 -18.30 4.45
C LEU A 159 24.02 -17.49 3.18
N ASN A 160 23.15 -17.63 2.19
CA ASN A 160 23.13 -16.67 1.10
C ASN A 160 22.91 -15.29 1.73
N ILE A 161 23.61 -14.27 1.24
CA ILE A 161 23.48 -12.89 1.72
C ILE A 161 21.99 -12.49 1.78
N PHE A 162 21.21 -12.97 0.82
CA PHE A 162 19.75 -12.83 0.79
C PHE A 162 19.01 -13.50 1.97
N PHE A 163 19.39 -14.71 2.36
CA PHE A 163 18.78 -15.41 3.50
C PHE A 163 19.08 -14.70 4.82
N ARG A 164 20.32 -14.19 4.99
CA ARG A 164 20.68 -13.32 6.12
C ARG A 164 19.82 -12.08 6.16
N PHE A 165 19.77 -11.37 5.03
CA PHE A 165 18.97 -10.16 4.89
C PHE A 165 17.51 -10.39 5.29
N CYS A 166 16.84 -11.42 4.74
CA CYS A 166 15.44 -11.68 5.03
C CYS A 166 15.18 -11.99 6.51
N LEU A 167 16.03 -12.80 7.14
CA LEU A 167 15.87 -13.13 8.56
C LEU A 167 16.15 -11.92 9.46
N GLU A 168 17.20 -11.16 9.17
CA GLU A 168 17.53 -9.96 9.95
C GLU A 168 16.43 -8.89 9.82
N GLU A 169 15.91 -8.66 8.61
CA GLU A 169 14.83 -7.70 8.38
C GLU A 169 13.59 -8.04 9.19
N LEU A 170 13.23 -9.33 9.25
CA LEU A 170 12.12 -9.80 10.06
C LEU A 170 12.31 -9.54 11.56
N LEU A 171 13.51 -9.80 12.07
CA LEU A 171 13.80 -9.64 13.50
C LEU A 171 13.92 -8.17 13.92
N VAL A 172 14.30 -7.27 13.01
CA VAL A 172 14.41 -5.82 13.28
C VAL A 172 13.06 -5.19 13.67
N HIS A 173 11.96 -5.73 13.15
CA HIS A 173 10.61 -5.21 13.39
C HIS A 173 9.92 -5.80 14.62
N LEU A 174 10.52 -6.81 15.26
CA LEU A 174 9.89 -7.56 16.35
C LEU A 174 10.44 -7.13 17.72
N PRO A 175 9.56 -6.98 18.73
CA PRO A 175 9.98 -6.76 20.11
C PRO A 175 10.80 -7.92 20.68
N VAL A 176 11.73 -7.65 21.60
CA VAL A 176 12.55 -8.70 22.26
C VAL A 176 11.68 -9.80 22.89
N ASP A 177 10.55 -9.40 23.47
CA ASP A 177 9.58 -10.32 24.07
C ASP A 177 8.97 -11.31 23.07
N ALA A 178 8.95 -10.97 21.78
CA ALA A 178 8.40 -11.83 20.73
C ALA A 178 9.25 -13.09 20.50
N THR A 179 10.50 -13.12 20.96
CA THR A 179 11.39 -14.31 20.90
C THR A 179 10.71 -15.57 21.47
N ARG A 180 9.90 -15.42 22.51
CA ARG A 180 9.14 -16.53 23.12
C ARG A 180 8.03 -17.08 22.24
N ASN A 181 7.59 -16.35 21.22
CA ASN A 181 6.53 -16.74 20.29
C ASN A 181 7.09 -17.25 18.95
N ILE A 182 8.38 -17.07 18.67
CA ILE A 182 8.99 -17.50 17.41
C ILE A 182 9.18 -19.03 17.41
N ILE A 183 8.80 -19.65 16.28
CA ILE A 183 9.09 -21.03 15.94
C ILE A 183 9.61 -21.12 14.50
N PHE A 184 10.47 -22.10 14.24
CA PHE A 184 11.04 -22.35 12.92
C PHE A 184 10.38 -23.56 12.27
N CYS A 185 9.83 -23.36 11.08
CA CYS A 185 9.14 -24.40 10.32
C CYS A 185 9.94 -24.71 9.06
N PHE A 186 10.61 -25.86 9.06
CA PHE A 186 11.34 -26.33 7.87
C PHE A 186 10.36 -27.02 6.93
N THR A 187 10.13 -26.37 5.79
CA THR A 187 9.32 -26.88 4.68
C THR A 187 10.08 -27.96 3.91
N ASN A 188 9.41 -28.74 3.06
CA ASN A 188 10.02 -29.80 2.25
C ASN A 188 10.95 -30.74 3.05
N ALA A 189 10.54 -31.11 4.27
CA ALA A 189 11.38 -31.89 5.18
C ALA A 189 11.70 -33.31 4.66
N ARG A 190 10.98 -33.81 3.65
CA ARG A 190 11.25 -35.11 3.02
C ARG A 190 12.65 -35.17 2.41
N SER A 191 13.14 -34.08 1.80
CA SER A 191 14.46 -34.05 1.17
C SER A 191 15.61 -34.29 2.14
N THR A 192 15.39 -34.02 3.42
CA THR A 192 16.37 -34.22 4.51
C THR A 192 16.01 -35.41 5.40
N LEU A 193 15.12 -36.29 4.95
CA LEU A 193 14.62 -37.43 5.71
C LEU A 193 14.05 -36.99 7.07
N TYR A 194 13.32 -35.87 7.08
CA TYR A 194 12.72 -35.26 8.27
C TYR A 194 13.77 -34.92 9.33
N ARG A 195 14.82 -34.21 8.89
CA ARG A 195 15.84 -33.61 9.76
C ARG A 195 15.98 -32.13 9.42
N VAL A 196 16.56 -31.37 10.34
CA VAL A 196 16.74 -29.90 10.21
C VAL A 196 17.59 -29.47 9.01
N GLY A 197 18.34 -30.40 8.41
CA GLY A 197 19.09 -30.16 7.18
C GLY A 197 20.27 -29.20 7.35
N ASP A 198 20.82 -28.76 6.23
CA ASP A 198 22.01 -27.93 6.19
C ASP A 198 21.74 -26.48 6.60
N THR A 199 20.49 -26.02 6.55
CA THR A 199 20.08 -24.66 6.96
C THR A 199 20.22 -24.42 8.47
N PHE A 200 20.24 -25.49 9.28
CA PHE A 200 20.28 -25.38 10.75
C PHE A 200 21.55 -24.71 11.28
N ALA A 201 22.73 -25.15 10.82
CA ALA A 201 24.00 -24.59 11.28
C ALA A 201 24.18 -23.10 10.90
N PRO A 202 23.85 -22.67 9.67
CA PRO A 202 23.78 -21.26 9.30
C PRO A 202 22.78 -20.45 10.15
N LEU A 203 21.57 -20.94 10.38
CA LEU A 203 20.59 -20.27 11.26
C LEU A 203 21.16 -20.09 12.68
N LYS A 204 21.71 -21.16 13.26
CA LYS A 204 22.32 -21.14 14.58
C LYS A 204 23.47 -20.14 14.65
N GLY A 205 24.37 -20.16 13.67
CA GLY A 205 25.50 -19.24 13.60
C GLY A 205 25.07 -17.78 13.53
N LEU A 206 24.01 -17.46 12.78
CA LEU A 206 23.47 -16.10 12.71
C LEU A 206 22.86 -15.63 14.04
N LEU A 207 22.08 -16.48 14.72
CA LEU A 207 21.51 -16.13 16.03
C LEU A 207 22.61 -15.94 17.09
N GLU A 208 23.66 -16.77 17.07
CA GLU A 208 24.82 -16.65 17.97
C GLU A 208 25.64 -15.39 17.67
N GLU A 209 25.94 -15.12 16.40
CA GLU A 209 26.66 -13.92 15.94
C GLU A 209 25.97 -12.63 16.37
N ARG A 210 24.63 -12.60 16.25
CA ARG A 210 23.80 -11.43 16.56
C ARG A 210 23.31 -11.40 18.01
N LYS A 211 23.71 -12.39 18.83
CA LYS A 211 23.31 -12.52 20.25
C LYS A 211 21.79 -12.54 20.46
N VAL A 212 21.07 -13.19 19.56
CA VAL A 212 19.61 -13.33 19.61
C VAL A 212 19.25 -14.60 20.38
N ASP A 213 18.54 -14.44 21.49
CA ASP A 213 18.16 -15.55 22.39
C ASP A 213 16.85 -16.22 21.96
N ILE A 214 16.87 -16.89 20.80
CA ILE A 214 15.77 -17.75 20.34
C ILE A 214 16.25 -19.22 20.46
N PRO A 215 15.67 -20.02 21.36
CA PRO A 215 16.09 -21.40 21.54
C PRO A 215 15.87 -22.24 20.27
N LEU A 216 16.91 -22.95 19.83
CA LEU A 216 16.84 -23.92 18.74
C LEU A 216 16.64 -25.34 19.28
N THR A 217 15.50 -25.54 19.94
CA THR A 217 15.12 -26.79 20.63
C THR A 217 14.00 -27.52 19.90
N GLN A 218 13.74 -28.77 20.30
CA GLN A 218 12.73 -29.60 19.64
C GLN A 218 11.35 -28.93 19.65
N ASP A 219 10.92 -28.32 20.75
CA ASP A 219 9.66 -27.57 20.90
C ASP A 219 9.58 -26.26 20.09
N ARG A 220 10.69 -25.83 19.48
CA ARG A 220 10.79 -24.61 18.65
C ARG A 220 10.94 -24.88 17.17
N ILE A 221 11.31 -26.11 16.80
CA ILE A 221 11.62 -26.50 15.43
C ILE A 221 10.64 -27.55 14.97
N TYR A 222 10.00 -27.30 13.83
CA TYR A 222 8.97 -28.15 13.26
C TYR A 222 9.29 -28.51 11.82
N LEU A 223 9.04 -29.76 11.45
CA LEU A 223 9.47 -30.32 10.17
C LEU A 223 8.24 -30.68 9.33
N PHE A 224 7.91 -29.83 8.37
CA PHE A 224 6.73 -29.97 7.54
C PHE A 224 7.08 -30.48 6.15
N ASP A 225 6.54 -31.64 5.80
CA ASP A 225 6.50 -32.12 4.42
C ASP A 225 5.10 -31.88 3.85
N ASN A 226 4.91 -30.72 3.23
CA ASN A 226 3.62 -30.35 2.66
C ASN A 226 3.46 -30.83 1.21
N GLU A 227 4.36 -31.68 0.69
CA GLU A 227 4.26 -32.21 -0.67
C GLU A 227 3.02 -33.09 -0.87
N ALA A 228 2.46 -33.67 0.19
CA ALA A 228 1.16 -34.35 0.15
C ALA A 228 0.04 -33.44 -0.40
N ILE A 229 0.13 -32.12 -0.20
CA ILE A 229 -0.83 -31.16 -0.75
C ILE A 229 -0.67 -30.99 -2.26
N ARG A 230 0.57 -30.99 -2.76
CA ARG A 230 0.83 -30.99 -4.21
C ARG A 230 0.38 -32.32 -4.83
N PHE A 231 0.66 -33.44 -4.18
CA PHE A 231 0.14 -34.74 -4.59
C PHE A 231 -1.40 -34.75 -4.70
N LEU A 232 -2.12 -34.24 -3.69
CA LEU A 232 -3.58 -34.14 -3.74
C LEU A 232 -4.06 -33.19 -4.85
N THR A 233 -3.35 -32.08 -5.08
CA THR A 233 -3.63 -31.13 -6.16
C THR A 233 -3.58 -31.84 -7.53
N ALA A 234 -2.57 -32.71 -7.74
CA ALA A 234 -2.46 -33.53 -8.95
C ALA A 234 -3.60 -34.56 -9.07
N ARG A 235 -3.94 -35.27 -7.98
CA ARG A 235 -5.04 -36.24 -7.96
C ARG A 235 -6.41 -35.63 -8.23
N VAL A 236 -6.66 -34.42 -7.72
CA VAL A 236 -7.89 -33.66 -8.01
C VAL A 236 -8.00 -33.31 -9.51
N ASN A 237 -6.87 -33.17 -10.20
CA ASN A 237 -6.81 -32.93 -11.64
C ASN A 237 -6.76 -34.24 -12.46
N GLY A 238 -7.08 -35.39 -11.85
CA GLY A 238 -7.19 -36.68 -12.54
C GLY A 238 -5.87 -37.41 -12.78
N ILE A 239 -4.77 -36.97 -12.15
CA ILE A 239 -3.48 -37.66 -12.27
C ILE A 239 -3.45 -38.86 -11.30
N GLU A 240 -3.14 -40.03 -11.83
CA GLU A 240 -2.99 -41.27 -11.06
C GLU A 240 -1.52 -41.51 -10.67
N PHE A 241 -1.31 -42.14 -9.52
CA PHE A 241 0.01 -42.42 -8.96
C PHE A 241 0.13 -43.91 -8.58
N PRO A 242 1.34 -44.50 -8.68
CA PRO A 242 1.60 -45.87 -8.21
C PRO A 242 1.25 -46.05 -6.72
N PRO A 243 0.77 -47.24 -6.28
CA PRO A 243 0.36 -47.47 -4.89
C PRO A 243 1.45 -47.20 -3.85
N ASP A 244 2.71 -47.45 -4.18
CA ASP A 244 3.87 -47.19 -3.33
C ASP A 244 4.14 -45.69 -3.16
N GLU A 245 3.91 -44.87 -4.18
CA GLU A 245 3.96 -43.41 -4.06
C GLU A 245 2.84 -42.88 -3.18
N VAL A 246 1.61 -43.38 -3.35
CA VAL A 246 0.46 -42.99 -2.52
C VAL A 246 0.75 -43.25 -1.04
N GLU A 247 1.34 -44.40 -0.71
CA GLU A 247 1.71 -44.71 0.68
C GLU A 247 2.80 -43.78 1.23
N SER A 248 3.76 -43.39 0.39
CA SER A 248 4.77 -42.39 0.75
C SER A 248 4.13 -41.02 1.10
N PHE A 249 3.13 -40.59 0.33
CA PHE A 249 2.38 -39.36 0.61
C PHE A 249 1.45 -39.48 1.82
N ARG A 250 0.96 -40.70 2.14
CA ARG A 250 0.21 -40.97 3.37
C ARG A 250 1.09 -40.77 4.61
N GLU A 251 2.28 -41.35 4.61
CA GLU A 251 3.23 -41.16 5.71
C GLU A 251 3.62 -39.68 5.91
N SER A 252 3.79 -38.97 4.79
CA SER A 252 4.08 -37.53 4.77
C SER A 252 2.96 -36.70 5.41
N TRP A 253 1.70 -36.96 5.02
CA TRP A 253 0.52 -36.33 5.60
C TRP A 253 0.45 -36.52 7.11
N ASP A 254 0.59 -37.77 7.58
CA ASP A 254 0.51 -38.11 8.99
C ASP A 254 1.60 -37.43 9.83
N ARG A 255 2.82 -37.30 9.27
CA ARG A 255 3.93 -36.60 9.93
C ARG A 255 3.64 -35.11 10.03
N ALA A 256 3.20 -34.47 8.95
CA ALA A 256 2.88 -33.05 8.93
C ALA A 256 1.72 -32.71 9.89
N ALA A 257 0.68 -33.56 9.95
CA ALA A 257 -0.43 -33.42 10.89
C ALA A 257 0.00 -33.52 12.36
N LYS A 258 0.92 -34.45 12.68
CA LYS A 258 1.50 -34.58 14.03
C LYS A 258 2.37 -33.39 14.40
N GLU A 259 3.17 -32.87 13.47
CA GLU A 259 3.99 -31.68 13.69
C GLU A 259 3.12 -30.42 13.90
N LEU A 260 2.02 -30.27 13.14
CA LEU A 260 1.04 -29.21 13.36
C LEU A 260 0.43 -29.28 14.76
N THR A 261 0.00 -30.48 15.15
CA THR A 261 -0.58 -30.75 16.48
C THR A 261 0.40 -30.34 17.57
N ARG A 262 1.68 -30.69 17.42
CA ARG A 262 2.75 -30.33 18.36
C ARG A 262 2.98 -28.82 18.41
N ALA A 263 3.00 -28.15 17.25
CA ALA A 263 3.20 -26.71 17.16
C ALA A 263 2.08 -25.92 17.83
N ILE A 264 0.83 -26.31 17.56
CA ILE A 264 -0.35 -25.63 18.13
C ILE A 264 -0.40 -25.81 19.65
N SER A 265 -0.13 -27.03 20.16
CA SER A 265 -0.06 -27.27 21.61
C SER A 265 0.99 -26.41 22.30
N PHE A 266 2.12 -26.16 21.64
CA PHE A 266 3.17 -25.28 22.13
C PHE A 266 2.73 -23.80 22.13
N MET A 267 2.26 -23.30 20.98
CA MET A 267 1.81 -21.91 20.82
C MET A 267 0.62 -21.58 21.74
N ALA A 268 -0.26 -22.55 21.99
CA ALA A 268 -1.38 -22.42 22.92
C ALA A 268 -0.93 -22.11 24.37
N GLN A 269 0.30 -22.45 24.75
CA GLN A 269 0.85 -22.21 26.08
C GLN A 269 1.66 -20.91 26.17
N CYS A 270 1.96 -20.28 25.03
CA CYS A 270 2.73 -19.05 24.99
C CYS A 270 1.89 -17.85 25.46
N ILE A 271 2.54 -16.91 26.16
CA ILE A 271 1.98 -15.58 26.39
C ILE A 271 1.98 -14.87 25.03
N PRO A 272 0.82 -14.39 24.53
CA PRO A 272 0.76 -13.76 23.22
C PRO A 272 1.60 -12.47 23.20
N GLN A 273 2.13 -12.18 22.02
CA GLN A 273 2.79 -10.92 21.70
C GLN A 273 1.74 -9.94 21.16
N SER A 274 1.62 -8.78 21.80
CA SER A 274 0.69 -7.76 21.37
C SER A 274 1.13 -7.11 20.06
N GLY A 275 0.22 -7.07 19.09
CA GLY A 275 0.40 -6.36 17.82
C GLY A 275 0.60 -4.86 18.02
N GLN A 276 -0.08 -4.25 18.99
CA GLN A 276 0.13 -2.84 19.32
C GLN A 276 1.56 -2.57 19.80
N ALA A 277 2.17 -3.52 20.54
CA ALA A 277 3.57 -3.39 20.94
C ALA A 277 4.54 -3.48 19.75
N ILE A 278 4.24 -4.33 18.75
CA ILE A 278 4.97 -4.38 17.48
C ILE A 278 4.83 -3.05 16.75
N LYS A 279 3.62 -2.53 16.59
CA LYS A 279 3.35 -1.24 15.94
C LYS A 279 4.07 -0.08 16.62
N LYS A 280 3.95 0.02 17.96
CA LYS A 280 4.58 1.06 18.78
C LYS A 280 6.11 1.04 18.66
N LEU A 281 6.73 -0.13 18.71
CA LEU A 281 8.18 -0.25 18.49
C LEU A 281 8.59 0.32 17.14
N ASN A 282 7.86 -0.03 16.09
CA ASN A 282 8.15 0.41 14.72
C ASN A 282 7.88 1.90 14.51
N ASP A 283 6.87 2.45 15.16
CA ASP A 283 6.63 3.90 15.16
C ASP A 283 7.75 4.65 15.88
N VAL A 284 8.24 4.18 17.04
CA VAL A 284 9.41 4.79 17.72
C VAL A 284 10.63 4.69 16.81
N ARG A 285 10.84 3.53 16.20
CA ARG A 285 11.97 3.27 15.31
C ARG A 285 11.97 4.24 14.13
N ARG A 286 10.82 4.51 13.52
CA ARG A 286 10.67 5.50 12.44
C ARG A 286 11.10 6.90 12.89
N VAL A 287 10.67 7.32 14.07
CA VAL A 287 11.07 8.61 14.67
C VAL A 287 12.58 8.68 14.90
N VAL A 288 13.16 7.66 15.55
CA VAL A 288 14.60 7.62 15.84
C VAL A 288 15.44 7.66 14.57
N VAL A 289 15.07 6.87 13.55
CA VAL A 289 15.76 6.86 12.26
C VAL A 289 15.59 8.18 11.51
N SER A 290 14.42 8.83 11.60
CA SER A 290 14.22 10.15 10.97
C SER A 290 15.07 11.26 11.60
N LEU A 291 15.44 11.12 12.88
CA LEU A 291 16.21 12.12 13.61
C LEU A 291 17.72 11.88 13.58
N SER A 292 18.17 10.67 13.24
CA SER A 292 19.60 10.33 13.25
C SER A 292 20.43 11.24 12.33
N VAL A 293 19.90 11.57 11.14
CA VAL A 293 20.58 12.43 10.15
C VAL A 293 20.57 13.92 10.58
N PRO A 294 19.41 14.56 10.87
CA PRO A 294 19.41 15.96 11.33
C PRO A 294 20.23 16.19 12.61
N MET A 295 20.20 15.26 13.56
CA MET A 295 21.00 15.39 14.78
C MET A 295 22.51 15.36 14.47
N ALA A 296 22.95 14.55 13.51
CA ALA A 296 24.35 14.50 13.11
C ALA A 296 24.80 15.81 12.42
N GLU A 297 23.97 16.36 11.54
CA GLU A 297 24.24 17.66 10.89
C GLU A 297 24.30 18.80 11.90
N ILE A 298 23.32 18.88 12.80
CA ILE A 298 23.27 19.91 13.85
C ILE A 298 24.46 19.77 14.80
N ALA A 299 24.85 18.55 15.17
CA ALA A 299 26.04 18.32 15.99
C ALA A 299 27.32 18.88 15.34
N GLN A 300 27.47 18.74 14.02
CA GLN A 300 28.60 19.33 13.29
C GLN A 300 28.55 20.85 13.26
N ILE A 301 27.35 21.45 13.12
CA ILE A 301 27.16 22.90 13.15
C ILE A 301 27.52 23.46 14.53
N ILE A 302 27.09 22.80 15.60
CA ILE A 302 27.44 23.18 16.97
C ILE A 302 28.97 23.22 17.14
N GLN A 303 29.68 22.18 16.69
CA GLN A 303 31.15 22.14 16.73
C GLN A 303 31.81 23.29 15.96
N ARG A 304 31.28 23.62 14.78
CA ARG A 304 31.78 24.77 14.00
C ARG A 304 31.55 26.11 14.68
N ASN A 305 30.41 26.29 15.32
CA ASN A 305 30.12 27.51 16.07
C ASN A 305 31.01 27.62 17.32
N ILE A 306 31.35 26.51 17.97
CA ILE A 306 32.37 26.48 19.05
C ILE A 306 33.72 26.98 18.51
N ASP A 307 34.18 26.47 17.36
CA ASP A 307 35.43 26.91 16.73
C ASP A 307 35.40 28.38 16.33
N PHE A 308 34.24 28.87 15.86
CA PHE A 308 34.05 30.28 15.53
C PHE A 308 34.17 31.16 16.78
N GLN A 309 33.49 30.82 17.88
CA GLN A 309 33.57 31.58 19.13
C GLN A 309 34.99 31.57 19.73
N ASN A 310 35.71 30.46 19.62
CA ASN A 310 37.12 30.39 20.05
C ASN A 310 38.01 31.35 19.24
N ARG A 311 37.89 31.35 17.91
CA ARG A 311 38.65 32.27 17.03
C ARG A 311 38.30 33.73 17.30
N ARG A 312 37.01 34.04 17.43
CA ARG A 312 36.52 35.39 17.76
C ARG A 312 37.09 35.89 19.10
N ARG A 313 37.07 35.05 20.13
CA ARG A 313 37.68 35.37 21.43
C ARG A 313 39.16 35.74 21.27
N ASP A 314 39.91 34.93 20.53
CA ASP A 314 41.35 35.15 20.33
C ASP A 314 41.63 36.42 19.52
N GLU A 315 40.83 36.69 18.48
CA GLU A 315 40.93 37.91 17.67
C GLU A 315 40.61 39.16 18.49
N LEU A 316 39.53 39.15 19.27
CA LEU A 316 39.14 40.27 20.14
C LEU A 316 40.16 40.51 21.25
N ALA A 317 40.77 39.46 21.80
CA ALA A 317 41.80 39.57 22.83
C ALA A 317 43.07 40.29 22.34
N MET A 318 43.34 40.24 21.04
CA MET A 318 44.50 40.89 20.40
C MET A 318 44.27 42.38 20.08
N LEU A 319 43.02 42.86 20.15
CA LEU A 319 42.69 44.26 19.84
C LEU A 319 43.13 45.19 20.97
N THR A 320 43.52 46.41 20.61
CA THR A 320 43.92 47.48 21.54
C THR A 320 42.77 48.45 21.84
N GLY A 321 41.78 48.56 20.94
CA GLY A 321 40.65 49.47 21.02
C GLY A 321 40.85 50.80 20.30
N GLU A 322 41.94 50.95 19.54
CA GLU A 322 42.25 52.15 18.73
C GLU A 322 42.04 51.93 17.22
N GLU A 323 41.59 50.74 16.84
CA GLU A 323 41.44 50.34 15.44
C GLU A 323 40.29 51.11 14.75
N ASN A 324 40.52 51.57 13.51
CA ASN A 324 39.55 52.36 12.74
C ASN A 324 38.32 51.54 12.28
N ASP A 325 38.45 50.21 12.23
CA ASP A 325 37.44 49.24 11.82
C ASP A 325 36.83 48.48 13.02
N LEU A 326 37.03 48.97 14.25
CA LEU A 326 36.60 48.27 15.47
C LEU A 326 35.11 47.90 15.45
N GLN A 327 34.26 48.75 14.90
CA GLN A 327 32.83 48.48 14.75
C GLN A 327 32.55 47.29 13.81
N GLU A 328 33.35 47.12 12.76
CA GLU A 328 33.26 45.99 11.82
C GLU A 328 33.74 44.69 12.48
N ARG A 329 34.83 44.75 13.25
CA ARG A 329 35.39 43.60 13.98
C ARG A 329 34.54 43.13 15.15
N LEU A 330 33.70 44.02 15.71
CA LEU A 330 32.77 43.68 16.78
C LEU A 330 31.49 42.98 16.27
N LYS A 331 31.24 42.96 14.95
CA LYS A 331 30.11 42.21 14.37
C LYS A 331 30.26 40.73 14.65
N MET A 332 29.18 40.06 15.05
CA MET A 332 29.19 38.64 15.41
C MET A 332 28.89 37.80 14.19
N GLU A 333 29.82 36.96 13.76
CA GLU A 333 29.51 35.91 12.78
C GLU A 333 29.10 34.63 13.53
N ILE A 334 28.05 34.00 13.05
CA ILE A 334 27.66 32.65 13.46
C ILE A 334 27.33 31.87 12.21
N VAL A 335 27.58 30.56 12.21
CA VAL A 335 27.03 29.68 11.19
C VAL A 335 25.61 29.35 11.64
N ASP A 336 24.63 30.03 11.06
CA ASP A 336 23.22 29.75 11.28
C ASP A 336 22.73 28.76 10.23
N TYR A 337 21.74 27.95 10.60
CA TYR A 337 21.11 27.00 9.68
C TYR A 337 19.81 27.65 9.18
N VAL A 338 19.90 28.31 8.04
CA VAL A 338 18.77 29.08 7.51
C VAL A 338 17.82 28.10 6.83
N VAL A 339 16.72 27.81 7.52
CA VAL A 339 15.61 27.04 6.98
C VAL A 339 14.68 28.00 6.25
N THR A 340 14.68 27.94 4.92
CA THR A 340 13.72 28.67 4.09
C THR A 340 12.55 27.76 3.83
N MET A 341 11.41 28.06 4.44
CA MET A 341 10.16 27.30 4.23
C MET A 341 9.57 27.63 2.85
N TYR A 342 8.98 26.61 2.23
CA TYR A 342 8.22 26.73 1.00
C TYR A 342 6.72 26.71 1.31
N ASP A 343 5.94 27.51 0.58
CA ASP A 343 4.47 27.57 0.74
C ASP A 343 3.77 26.27 0.27
N GLN A 344 4.47 25.48 -0.54
CA GLN A 344 4.03 24.20 -1.11
C GLN A 344 5.23 23.23 -1.14
N PRO A 345 5.01 21.92 -0.99
CA PRO A 345 6.08 20.94 -1.03
C PRO A 345 6.79 20.95 -2.39
N ARG A 346 8.08 20.66 -2.38
CA ARG A 346 8.85 20.41 -3.60
C ARG A 346 9.25 18.96 -3.65
N THR A 347 9.12 18.33 -4.81
CA THR A 347 9.68 17.00 -5.02
C THR A 347 11.14 17.14 -5.42
N VAL A 348 12.03 16.63 -4.59
CA VAL A 348 13.48 16.65 -4.82
C VAL A 348 14.01 15.23 -4.91
N CYS A 349 15.04 15.02 -5.72
CA CYS A 349 15.69 13.72 -5.86
C CYS A 349 16.97 13.67 -5.02
N THR A 350 17.06 12.70 -4.11
CA THR A 350 18.25 12.42 -3.27
C THR A 350 19.48 12.10 -4.11
N THR A 351 19.30 11.52 -5.28
CA THR A 351 20.39 11.13 -6.19
C THR A 351 20.90 12.30 -7.04
N CYS A 352 20.03 13.29 -7.33
CA CYS A 352 20.43 14.53 -8.00
C CYS A 352 20.98 15.60 -7.06
N ALA A 353 21.05 15.31 -5.76
CA ALA A 353 21.48 16.27 -4.78
C ALA A 353 22.96 16.62 -4.98
N ASN A 354 23.26 17.92 -4.95
CA ASN A 354 24.63 18.40 -5.02
C ASN A 354 25.23 18.44 -3.62
N TYR A 355 26.54 18.26 -3.54
CA TYR A 355 27.28 18.43 -2.29
C TYR A 355 28.00 19.76 -2.33
N VAL A 356 27.63 20.67 -1.43
CA VAL A 356 28.38 21.91 -1.22
C VAL A 356 29.36 21.67 -0.09
N ASP A 357 30.65 21.77 -0.39
CA ASP A 357 31.68 21.79 0.63
C ASP A 357 31.74 23.19 1.22
N ILE A 358 31.28 23.31 2.47
CA ILE A 358 31.37 24.55 3.22
C ILE A 358 32.40 24.30 4.32
N SER A 359 33.63 24.73 4.08
CA SER A 359 34.73 24.68 5.05
C SER A 359 35.10 23.26 5.55
N GLY A 360 35.16 22.27 4.66
CA GLY A 360 35.66 20.91 4.94
C GLY A 360 34.60 19.90 5.35
N SER A 361 33.31 20.19 5.14
CA SER A 361 32.24 19.18 5.29
C SER A 361 31.23 19.34 4.18
N ARG A 362 30.81 18.19 3.63
CA ARG A 362 29.88 18.09 2.51
C ARG A 362 28.44 18.20 3.00
N HIS A 363 27.71 19.19 2.51
CA HIS A 363 26.29 19.40 2.79
C HIS A 363 25.47 19.05 1.56
N VAL A 364 24.37 18.32 1.75
CA VAL A 364 23.46 17.92 0.67
C VAL A 364 22.53 19.09 0.36
N VAL A 365 22.57 19.60 -0.88
CA VAL A 365 21.75 20.71 -1.33
C VAL A 365 20.97 20.31 -2.58
N PHE A 366 19.65 20.44 -2.49
CA PHE A 366 18.72 20.25 -3.61
C PHE A 366 18.56 21.55 -4.39
N GLU A 367 19.59 21.93 -5.17
CA GLU A 367 19.55 23.17 -5.96
C GLU A 367 18.46 23.15 -7.04
N LYS A 368 18.18 21.97 -7.58
CA LYS A 368 17.08 21.75 -8.53
C LYS A 368 16.08 20.77 -7.92
N ALA A 369 14.82 21.19 -7.90
CA ALA A 369 13.71 20.29 -7.63
C ALA A 369 13.32 19.56 -8.92
N CYS A 370 12.90 18.32 -8.79
CA CYS A 370 12.26 17.55 -9.84
C CYS A 370 10.82 18.03 -10.07
N HIS A 371 10.17 18.59 -9.05
CA HIS A 371 8.86 19.24 -9.20
C HIS A 371 8.71 20.37 -8.18
N ASP A 372 8.38 21.58 -8.62
CA ASP A 372 8.26 22.76 -7.76
C ASP A 372 7.23 23.76 -8.32
N PRO A 373 6.11 24.02 -7.63
CA PRO A 373 5.62 23.30 -6.45
C PRO A 373 4.99 21.95 -6.82
N CYS A 374 5.11 20.97 -5.93
CA CYS A 374 4.31 19.76 -5.94
C CYS A 374 3.00 20.01 -5.15
N TYR A 375 1.85 19.71 -5.75
CA TYR A 375 0.53 19.95 -5.16
C TYR A 375 -0.01 18.77 -4.34
N LEU A 376 0.81 17.73 -4.15
CA LEU A 376 0.49 16.64 -3.24
C LEU A 376 0.63 17.15 -1.81
N ASP A 377 -0.42 17.00 -1.00
CA ASP A 377 -0.40 17.49 0.37
C ASP A 377 0.52 16.66 1.28
N SER A 378 0.85 17.24 2.44
CA SER A 378 1.73 16.63 3.45
C SER A 378 1.15 15.36 4.08
N ASP A 379 -0.18 15.17 3.99
CA ASP A 379 -0.89 13.99 4.49
C ASP A 379 -0.78 12.82 3.50
N THR A 380 -0.67 13.11 2.20
CA THR A 380 -0.49 12.17 1.08
C THR A 380 0.98 11.82 0.89
N VAL A 381 1.89 12.77 1.08
CA VAL A 381 3.33 12.56 1.05
C VAL A 381 3.98 13.38 2.17
N PRO A 382 4.36 12.73 3.29
CA PRO A 382 5.10 13.40 4.33
C PRO A 382 6.47 13.87 3.85
N ALA A 383 6.87 15.06 4.27
CA ALA A 383 8.16 15.63 3.92
C ALA A 383 9.32 14.81 4.53
N ALA A 384 10.48 14.88 3.87
CA ALA A 384 11.68 14.10 4.18
C ALA A 384 11.49 12.56 4.14
N VAL A 385 10.34 12.07 3.66
CA VAL A 385 10.12 10.64 3.41
C VAL A 385 10.50 10.33 1.97
N VAL A 386 11.72 9.82 1.84
CA VAL A 386 12.26 9.31 0.59
C VAL A 386 11.45 8.09 0.14
N GLY A 387 10.95 8.15 -1.09
CA GLY A 387 10.20 7.07 -1.73
C GLY A 387 8.80 6.85 -1.20
N HIS A 388 8.17 7.88 -0.62
CA HIS A 388 6.79 7.76 -0.18
C HIS A 388 5.88 7.36 -1.37
N PRO A 389 5.03 6.32 -1.25
CA PRO A 389 4.16 5.87 -2.35
C PRO A 389 3.28 6.97 -2.94
N GLY A 390 2.88 7.95 -2.13
CA GLY A 390 2.10 9.10 -2.62
C GLY A 390 2.84 9.92 -3.68
N LEU A 391 4.18 9.87 -3.77
CA LEU A 391 4.96 10.55 -4.81
C LEU A 391 4.71 9.97 -6.20
N LEU A 392 4.13 8.76 -6.32
CA LEU A 392 3.66 8.24 -7.60
C LEU A 392 2.59 9.14 -8.24
N HIS A 393 1.95 9.99 -7.44
CA HIS A 393 0.99 10.98 -7.91
C HIS A 393 1.64 12.36 -8.16
N CYS A 394 2.96 12.48 -8.02
CA CYS A 394 3.67 13.70 -8.32
C CYS A 394 3.79 13.83 -9.84
N ALA A 395 3.52 15.02 -10.39
CA ALA A 395 3.56 15.25 -11.84
C ALA A 395 4.94 15.02 -12.47
N ALA A 396 6.02 15.07 -11.68
CA ALA A 396 7.35 14.73 -12.15
C ALA A 396 7.59 13.21 -12.21
N ILE A 397 6.73 12.38 -11.64
CA ILE A 397 6.86 10.92 -11.67
C ILE A 397 5.96 10.35 -12.76
N GLY A 398 6.59 9.69 -13.74
CA GLY A 398 5.95 9.03 -14.86
C GLY A 398 5.23 7.74 -14.48
N SER A 399 4.48 7.19 -15.43
CA SER A 399 3.71 5.96 -15.25
C SER A 399 4.57 4.70 -15.04
N ASP A 400 5.86 4.79 -15.34
CA ASP A 400 6.90 3.79 -15.08
C ASP A 400 7.48 3.89 -13.65
N ASN A 401 6.94 4.79 -12.82
CA ASN A 401 7.42 5.16 -11.48
C ASN A 401 8.75 5.91 -11.47
N ASP A 402 9.14 6.47 -12.62
CA ASP A 402 10.41 7.13 -12.81
C ASP A 402 10.22 8.61 -13.04
N CYS A 403 11.14 9.41 -12.51
CA CYS A 403 11.04 10.85 -12.61
C CYS A 403 11.33 11.30 -14.04
N LEU A 404 10.37 11.98 -14.65
CA LEU A 404 10.45 12.55 -15.98
C LEU A 404 11.53 13.64 -16.09
N GLU A 405 11.88 14.30 -14.98
CA GLU A 405 12.89 15.37 -14.96
C GLU A 405 14.32 14.86 -14.80
N CYS A 406 14.55 13.83 -13.97
CA CYS A 406 15.92 13.37 -13.68
C CYS A 406 16.19 11.91 -14.04
N GLY A 407 15.19 11.16 -14.49
CA GLY A 407 15.31 9.76 -14.86
C GLY A 407 15.47 8.78 -13.69
N HIS A 408 15.49 9.27 -12.44
CA HIS A 408 15.65 8.50 -11.20
C HIS A 408 14.30 7.99 -10.68
N SER A 409 14.28 6.88 -9.94
CA SER A 409 13.02 6.30 -9.46
C SER A 409 12.33 7.23 -8.45
N TYR A 410 11.00 7.23 -8.37
CA TYR A 410 10.26 7.96 -7.32
C TYR A 410 10.72 7.57 -5.90
N LEU A 411 11.29 6.37 -5.75
CA LEU A 411 11.90 5.88 -4.52
C LEU A 411 13.10 6.73 -4.06
N GLU A 412 13.72 7.45 -4.98
CA GLU A 412 14.81 8.38 -4.74
C GLU A 412 14.30 9.83 -4.56
N HIS A 413 12.99 10.03 -4.51
CA HIS A 413 12.38 11.33 -4.38
C HIS A 413 11.75 11.52 -3.02
N MET A 414 11.72 12.75 -2.52
CA MET A 414 11.00 13.12 -1.32
C MET A 414 10.34 14.47 -1.50
N HIS A 415 9.29 14.73 -0.74
CA HIS A 415 8.90 16.10 -0.49
C HIS A 415 9.91 16.79 0.42
N THR A 416 10.25 18.02 0.08
CA THR A 416 10.85 18.94 1.03
C THR A 416 9.98 20.19 1.12
N MET A 417 9.65 20.57 2.35
CA MET A 417 8.95 21.81 2.69
C MET A 417 9.92 22.94 3.00
N SER A 418 11.22 22.66 2.95
CA SER A 418 12.23 23.62 3.30
C SER A 418 13.53 23.39 2.55
N LYS A 419 14.21 24.47 2.18
CA LYS A 419 15.64 24.41 1.91
C LYS A 419 16.37 24.85 3.14
N ALA A 420 17.19 23.96 3.67
CA ALA A 420 18.05 24.26 4.78
C ALA A 420 19.50 24.33 4.31
N GLU A 421 20.17 25.44 4.58
CA GLU A 421 21.56 25.65 4.19
C GLU A 421 22.31 26.39 5.31
N PRO A 422 23.52 25.94 5.68
CA PRO A 422 24.33 26.66 6.65
C PRO A 422 24.84 27.95 6.01
N LYS A 423 24.52 29.08 6.63
CA LYS A 423 24.95 30.41 6.20
C LYS A 423 25.71 31.09 7.31
N VAL A 424 26.83 31.71 6.96
CA VAL A 424 27.52 32.63 7.86
C VAL A 424 26.66 33.88 7.97
N VAL A 425 26.02 34.07 9.11
CA VAL A 425 25.21 35.25 9.40
C VAL A 425 26.06 36.19 10.24
N VAL A 426 26.29 37.38 9.71
CA VAL A 426 26.94 38.48 10.42
C VAL A 426 25.84 39.32 11.06
N THR A 427 25.79 39.34 12.38
CA THR A 427 24.81 40.10 13.16
C THR A 427 25.47 41.28 13.84
N ASP A 428 24.82 42.45 13.70
CA ASP A 428 25.19 43.65 14.46
C ASP A 428 24.68 43.53 15.89
N ASN A 429 25.50 43.92 16.87
CA ASN A 429 25.03 44.08 18.23
C ASN A 429 24.52 45.52 18.43
N PRO A 430 23.20 45.77 18.47
CA PRO A 430 22.64 47.12 18.52
C PRO A 430 23.03 47.91 19.77
N GLN A 431 23.42 47.23 20.86
CA GLN A 431 23.86 47.89 22.11
C GLN A 431 25.32 48.34 22.09
N VAL A 432 26.11 47.88 21.12
CA VAL A 432 27.55 48.17 21.02
C VAL A 432 27.82 49.52 20.36
N VAL A 433 26.98 49.93 19.40
CA VAL A 433 27.20 51.14 18.59
C VAL A 433 27.10 52.42 19.42
N GLU A 434 26.25 52.48 20.45
CA GLU A 434 26.11 53.66 21.32
C GLU A 434 27.25 53.85 22.33
N LYS A 435 27.99 52.77 22.67
CA LYS A 435 29.00 52.75 23.74
C LYS A 435 30.43 53.11 23.27
N LEU A 436 30.68 53.31 21.98
CA LEU A 436 32.03 53.47 21.41
C LEU A 436 32.67 54.88 21.54
N LYS A 437 32.34 55.67 22.56
CA LYS A 437 32.69 57.12 22.60
C LYS A 437 34.11 57.42 23.10
N THR A 438 34.63 56.65 24.06
CA THR A 438 35.98 56.85 24.64
C THR A 438 36.84 55.58 24.59
N ALA A 439 38.17 55.72 24.66
CA ALA A 439 39.08 54.57 24.64
C ALA A 439 38.84 53.58 25.79
N SER A 440 38.49 54.08 26.99
CA SER A 440 38.13 53.23 28.13
C SER A 440 36.82 52.46 27.90
N GLU A 441 35.83 53.09 27.27
CA GLU A 441 34.57 52.41 26.92
C GLU A 441 34.78 51.39 25.80
N ARG A 442 35.65 51.67 24.82
CA ARG A 442 36.02 50.72 23.77
C ARG A 442 36.67 49.45 24.33
N ARG A 443 37.57 49.59 25.32
CA ARG A 443 38.19 48.43 25.99
C ARG A 443 37.17 47.60 26.78
N ASN A 444 36.31 48.26 27.54
CA ASN A 444 35.24 47.57 28.28
C ASN A 444 34.28 46.82 27.34
N VAL A 445 33.96 47.40 26.18
CA VAL A 445 33.14 46.74 25.15
C VAL A 445 33.84 45.50 24.59
N ILE A 446 35.15 45.57 24.31
CA ILE A 446 35.92 44.39 23.85
C ILE A 446 35.88 43.28 24.92
N ASP A 447 36.11 43.61 26.19
CA ASP A 447 36.09 42.62 27.27
C ASP A 447 34.68 42.03 27.48
N GLU A 448 33.61 42.84 27.36
CA GLU A 448 32.21 42.36 27.36
C GLU A 448 31.92 41.40 26.19
N GLU A 449 32.43 41.68 24.99
CA GLU A 449 32.27 40.80 23.82
C GLU A 449 33.08 39.50 23.93
N ILE A 450 34.29 39.56 24.52
CA ILE A 450 35.10 38.36 24.81
C ILE A 450 34.35 37.45 25.78
N GLN A 451 33.81 38.00 26.87
CA GLN A 451 33.05 37.22 27.84
C GLN A 451 31.80 36.62 27.18
N ARG A 452 31.10 37.38 26.35
CA ARG A 452 29.93 36.87 25.61
C ARG A 452 30.29 35.73 24.66
N ALA A 453 31.44 35.81 23.97
CA ALA A 453 31.91 34.72 23.11
C ALA A 453 32.20 33.44 23.91
N VAL A 454 32.79 33.57 25.11
CA VAL A 454 33.01 32.45 26.04
C VAL A 454 31.68 31.86 26.51
N ASP A 455 30.74 32.68 26.97
CA ASP A 455 29.43 32.23 27.45
C ASP A 455 28.64 31.51 26.33
N THR A 456 28.68 32.05 25.11
CA THR A 456 28.01 31.47 23.94
C THR A 456 28.63 30.13 23.55
N ARG A 457 29.96 30.01 23.62
CA ARG A 457 30.67 28.75 23.38
C ARG A 457 30.30 27.68 24.41
N GLU A 458 30.25 28.04 25.69
CA GLU A 458 29.87 27.11 26.76
C GLU A 458 28.44 26.60 26.61
N GLU A 459 27.52 27.47 26.17
CA GLU A 459 26.16 27.07 25.82
C GLU A 459 26.14 26.09 24.62
N TYR A 460 26.91 26.34 23.55
CA TYR A 460 27.04 25.37 22.45
C TYR A 460 27.61 24.02 22.89
N GLU A 461 28.64 24.00 23.75
CA GLU A 461 29.18 22.76 24.33
C GLU A 461 28.14 22.02 25.18
N HIS A 462 27.27 22.75 25.88
CA HIS A 462 26.16 22.17 26.63
C HIS A 462 25.12 21.53 25.71
N GLU A 463 24.68 22.22 24.66
CA GLU A 463 23.72 21.68 23.69
C GLU A 463 24.28 20.47 22.93
N TYR A 464 25.56 20.51 22.54
CA TYR A 464 26.23 19.37 21.91
C TYR A 464 26.11 18.11 22.75
N LYS A 465 26.38 18.22 24.07
CA LYS A 465 26.27 17.09 25.00
C LYS A 465 24.83 16.57 25.07
N ILE A 466 23.83 17.45 25.07
CA ILE A 466 22.41 17.05 25.07
C ILE A 466 22.05 16.29 23.79
N VAL A 467 22.44 16.79 22.61
CA VAL A 467 22.17 16.13 21.33
C VAL A 467 22.80 14.74 21.28
N MET A 468 24.05 14.61 21.71
CA MET A 468 24.75 13.33 21.78
C MET A 468 24.10 12.38 22.79
N GLU A 469 23.75 12.86 23.98
CA GLU A 469 23.04 12.08 25.01
C GLU A 469 21.72 11.51 24.46
N ILE A 470 20.93 12.33 23.78
CA ILE A 470 19.63 11.91 23.22
C ILE A 470 19.82 10.85 22.12
N SER A 471 20.82 11.03 21.24
CA SER A 471 21.18 10.05 20.22
C SER A 471 21.54 8.67 20.81
N VAL A 472 22.33 8.67 21.90
CA VAL A 472 22.67 7.44 22.63
C VAL A 472 21.42 6.82 23.25
N ARG A 473 20.56 7.61 23.91
CA ARG A 473 19.32 7.11 24.54
C ARG A 473 18.35 6.51 23.53
N PHE A 474 18.21 7.09 22.34
CA PHE A 474 17.42 6.53 21.25
C PHE A 474 17.96 5.18 20.78
N THR A 475 19.28 5.09 20.60
CA THR A 475 19.96 3.83 20.22
C THR A 475 19.74 2.75 21.28
N GLN A 476 19.85 3.11 22.56
CA GLN A 476 19.60 2.21 23.69
C GLN A 476 18.15 1.73 23.77
N TYR A 477 17.17 2.60 23.46
CA TYR A 477 15.77 2.20 23.39
C TYR A 477 15.58 1.07 22.38
N ILE A 478 16.11 1.25 21.16
CA ILE A 478 16.01 0.24 20.11
C ILE A 478 16.70 -1.05 20.55
N ASN A 479 17.93 -0.97 21.08
CA ASN A 479 18.69 -2.13 21.53
C ASN A 479 17.99 -2.94 22.64
N LYS A 480 17.20 -2.28 23.52
CA LYS A 480 16.49 -2.96 24.60
C LYS A 480 15.15 -3.55 24.15
N ASN A 481 14.47 -2.90 23.21
CA ASN A 481 13.09 -3.21 22.87
C ASN A 481 12.92 -4.01 21.59
N ALA A 482 13.86 -3.98 20.64
CA ALA A 482 13.83 -4.77 19.40
C ALA A 482 14.78 -5.99 19.47
N ILE A 483 14.43 -7.09 18.81
CA ILE A 483 15.32 -8.28 18.73
C ILE A 483 16.64 -7.92 18.03
N LEU A 484 16.56 -7.16 16.94
CA LEU A 484 17.72 -6.60 16.25
C LEU A 484 17.63 -5.08 16.16
N ASN A 485 18.78 -4.43 16.31
CA ASN A 485 18.88 -2.97 16.28
C ASN A 485 18.98 -2.41 14.86
N PHE A 486 19.59 -3.13 13.93
CA PHE A 486 19.63 -2.84 12.49
C PHE A 486 19.90 -4.13 11.71
N ASN A 487 19.59 -4.12 10.41
CA ASN A 487 19.90 -5.23 9.51
C ASN A 487 21.34 -5.06 9.01
N SER A 488 22.28 -5.81 9.58
CA SER A 488 23.70 -5.69 9.20
C SER A 488 23.97 -6.17 7.78
N SER A 489 23.18 -7.15 7.35
CA SER A 489 23.34 -7.88 6.09
C SER A 489 22.77 -7.11 4.90
N LEU A 490 22.08 -5.99 5.13
CA LEU A 490 21.54 -5.13 4.08
C LEU A 490 22.66 -4.55 3.20
N GLY A 491 23.79 -4.13 3.78
CA GLY A 491 24.92 -3.62 3.02
C GLY A 491 25.50 -4.67 2.06
N ASP A 492 25.77 -5.87 2.57
CA ASP A 492 26.25 -7.00 1.76
C ASP A 492 25.24 -7.38 0.66
N TYR A 493 23.94 -7.33 0.97
CA TYR A 493 22.86 -7.63 0.02
C TYR A 493 22.82 -6.64 -1.14
N LEU A 494 22.86 -5.35 -0.83
CA LEU A 494 22.91 -4.29 -1.82
C LEU A 494 24.16 -4.42 -2.69
N GLN A 495 25.33 -4.67 -2.09
CA GLN A 495 26.59 -4.93 -2.83
C GLN A 495 26.50 -6.14 -3.76
N MET A 496 25.87 -7.23 -3.33
CA MET A 496 25.66 -8.40 -4.17
C MET A 496 24.77 -8.09 -5.38
N GLN A 497 23.67 -7.35 -5.19
CA GLN A 497 22.77 -6.97 -6.29
C GLN A 497 23.44 -5.99 -7.27
N ILE A 498 24.20 -5.01 -6.74
CA ILE A 498 25.03 -4.10 -7.54
C ILE A 498 25.97 -4.91 -8.43
N LYS A 499 26.73 -5.83 -7.84
CA LYS A 499 27.70 -6.64 -8.59
C LYS A 499 27.04 -7.50 -9.69
N LYS A 500 25.88 -8.10 -9.40
CA LYS A 500 25.13 -8.89 -10.40
C LYS A 500 24.73 -8.05 -11.61
N LEU A 501 24.27 -6.81 -11.39
CA LEU A 501 23.91 -5.88 -12.47
C LEU A 501 25.15 -5.33 -13.17
N GLU A 502 26.25 -5.07 -12.45
CA GLU A 502 27.52 -4.62 -13.04
C GLU A 502 28.13 -5.66 -13.98
N ASP A 503 28.01 -6.94 -13.64
CA ASP A 503 28.55 -8.07 -14.39
C ASP A 503 27.69 -8.46 -15.62
N MET A 504 26.51 -7.86 -15.82
CA MET A 504 25.65 -8.10 -17.00
C MET A 504 26.25 -7.48 -18.28
N HIS A 505 26.30 -8.26 -19.35
CA HIS A 505 26.89 -7.84 -20.65
C HIS A 505 25.95 -6.99 -21.53
N ASP A 506 24.64 -7.08 -21.30
CA ASP A 506 23.60 -6.31 -21.99
C ASP A 506 22.64 -5.80 -20.91
N ARG A 507 22.70 -4.50 -20.60
CA ARG A 507 21.84 -3.85 -19.60
C ARG A 507 20.77 -3.04 -20.31
N SER A 508 19.53 -3.22 -19.88
CA SER A 508 18.43 -2.33 -20.26
C SER A 508 18.48 -1.03 -19.44
N GLU A 509 17.74 -0.01 -19.88
CA GLU A 509 17.61 1.26 -19.16
C GLU A 509 17.00 1.07 -17.75
N LEU A 510 16.18 0.02 -17.56
CA LEU A 510 15.64 -0.41 -16.26
C LEU A 510 16.73 -1.02 -15.36
N ASP A 511 17.67 -1.79 -15.93
CA ASP A 511 18.77 -2.41 -15.19
C ASP A 511 19.78 -1.35 -14.68
N ASP A 512 20.07 -0.34 -15.50
CA ASP A 512 20.93 0.78 -15.11
C ASP A 512 20.29 1.65 -14.01
N LYS A 513 18.97 1.86 -14.07
CA LYS A 513 18.22 2.51 -12.98
C LYS A 513 18.27 1.68 -11.69
N CYS A 514 18.01 0.37 -11.76
CA CYS A 514 18.10 -0.51 -10.59
C CYS A 514 19.51 -0.48 -9.96
N LEU A 515 20.55 -0.43 -10.80
CA LEU A 515 21.93 -0.33 -10.35
C LEU A 515 22.21 0.99 -9.60
N ALA A 516 21.70 2.12 -10.10
CA ALA A 516 21.81 3.41 -9.42
C ALA A 516 21.10 3.40 -8.05
N ASN A 517 19.86 2.90 -7.99
CA ASN A 517 19.06 2.78 -6.76
C ASN A 517 19.79 1.96 -5.68
N TYR A 518 20.39 0.83 -6.05
CA TYR A 518 21.12 -0.01 -5.09
C TYR A 518 22.39 0.68 -4.57
N LYS A 519 23.12 1.43 -5.41
CA LYS A 519 24.31 2.20 -4.99
C LYS A 519 23.96 3.31 -4.02
N THR A 520 22.89 4.06 -4.28
CA THR A 520 22.40 5.12 -3.39
C THR A 520 21.95 4.56 -2.04
N SER A 521 21.20 3.45 -2.05
CA SER A 521 20.73 2.78 -0.83
C SER A 521 21.89 2.27 0.03
N LEU A 522 22.97 1.79 -0.59
CA LEU A 522 24.17 1.31 0.11
C LEU A 522 24.90 2.45 0.80
N LEU A 523 25.12 3.57 0.12
CA LEU A 523 25.77 4.77 0.68
C LEU A 523 25.04 5.27 1.93
N ARG A 524 23.72 5.40 1.85
CA ARG A 524 22.89 5.84 2.99
C ARG A 524 22.97 4.88 4.16
N TYR A 525 22.84 3.58 3.89
CA TYR A 525 22.95 2.55 4.91
C TYR A 525 24.32 2.57 5.61
N GLU A 526 25.40 2.77 4.86
CA GLU A 526 26.75 2.88 5.42
C GLU A 526 26.95 4.15 6.28
N GLU A 527 26.29 5.27 5.94
CA GLU A 527 26.30 6.50 6.75
C GLU A 527 25.50 6.34 8.04
N GLU A 528 24.27 5.80 7.96
CA GLU A 528 23.44 5.50 9.12
C GLU A 528 24.17 4.53 10.08
N ALA A 529 24.77 3.47 9.56
CA ALA A 529 25.52 2.49 10.34
C ALA A 529 26.72 3.11 11.08
N LYS A 530 27.47 4.03 10.44
CA LYS A 530 28.61 4.74 11.07
C LYS A 530 28.17 5.59 12.28
N ILE A 531 27.03 6.27 12.18
CA ILE A 531 26.48 7.09 13.27
C ILE A 531 26.11 6.22 14.46
N PHE A 532 25.39 5.11 14.23
CA PHE A 532 25.01 4.18 15.29
C PHE A 532 26.22 3.49 15.92
N GLN A 533 27.25 3.16 15.14
CA GLN A 533 28.47 2.52 15.64
C GLN A 533 29.32 3.47 16.52
N ALA A 534 29.32 4.77 16.23
CA ALA A 534 30.00 5.78 17.04
C ALA A 534 29.31 6.00 18.40
N ALA A 535 27.97 6.03 18.43
CA ALA A 535 27.19 6.23 19.65
C ALA A 535 27.28 5.07 20.65
N VAL A 536 27.55 3.85 20.19
CA VAL A 536 27.70 2.65 21.05
C VAL A 536 28.97 2.70 21.91
N ASN A 537 29.96 3.53 21.55
CA ASN A 537 31.25 3.58 22.25
C ASN A 537 31.30 4.57 23.42
N GLU A 538 30.29 5.41 23.61
CA GLU A 538 30.22 6.41 24.70
C GLU A 538 29.11 6.10 25.72
N GLY A 539 29.43 5.30 26.74
CA GLY A 539 28.84 5.41 28.09
C GLY A 539 27.40 4.92 28.34
N GLN A 540 27.17 4.50 29.60
CA GLN A 540 25.90 3.97 30.13
C GLN A 540 24.83 5.06 30.34
N ALA A 541 24.19 5.54 29.28
CA ALA A 541 22.94 6.28 29.43
C ALA A 541 21.79 5.34 29.89
N SER A 542 20.74 5.90 30.49
CA SER A 542 19.56 5.13 30.92
C SER A 542 18.61 4.90 29.74
N VAL A 543 18.14 3.67 29.60
CA VAL A 543 17.23 3.31 28.50
C VAL A 543 15.88 4.01 28.70
N PRO A 544 15.46 4.89 27.77
CA PRO A 544 14.23 5.65 27.95
C PRO A 544 12.98 4.78 27.86
N THR A 545 11.89 5.23 28.45
CA THR A 545 10.54 4.70 28.20
C THR A 545 9.95 5.30 26.93
N SER A 546 8.88 4.73 26.37
CA SER A 546 8.25 5.30 25.17
C SER A 546 7.77 6.74 25.38
N SER A 547 7.26 7.08 26.56
CA SER A 547 6.87 8.45 26.92
C SER A 547 8.08 9.38 27.10
N GLU A 548 9.23 8.85 27.51
CA GLU A 548 10.45 9.65 27.57
C GLU A 548 10.99 9.97 26.18
N ILE A 549 10.72 9.16 25.15
CA ILE A 549 11.11 9.49 23.77
C ILE A 549 10.47 10.80 23.32
N GLU A 550 9.18 11.00 23.59
CA GLU A 550 8.46 12.25 23.30
C GLU A 550 9.07 13.43 24.06
N ALA A 551 9.38 13.25 25.34
CA ALA A 551 10.03 14.27 26.15
C ALA A 551 11.44 14.62 25.66
N LEU A 552 12.20 13.64 25.14
CA LEU A 552 13.53 13.85 24.57
C LEU A 552 13.45 14.62 23.24
N VAL A 553 12.46 14.29 22.40
CA VAL A 553 12.15 15.06 21.19
C VAL A 553 11.82 16.51 21.54
N GLN A 554 11.00 16.73 22.57
CA GLN A 554 10.66 18.07 23.03
C GLN A 554 11.89 18.80 23.60
N LYS A 555 12.77 18.10 24.33
CA LYS A 555 14.03 18.65 24.85
C LYS A 555 14.94 19.17 23.71
N LEU A 556 14.98 18.50 22.56
CA LEU A 556 15.70 19.00 21.38
C LEU A 556 15.10 20.30 20.85
N LYS A 557 13.77 20.38 20.76
CA LYS A 557 13.05 21.58 20.29
C LYS A 557 13.25 22.79 21.21
N ASP A 558 13.52 22.56 22.50
CA ASP A 558 13.63 23.61 23.51
C ASP A 558 15.07 24.05 23.81
N LEU A 559 16.05 23.53 23.07
CA LEU A 559 17.43 24.04 23.10
C LEU A 559 17.47 25.53 22.74
N ARG A 560 18.32 26.30 23.42
CA ARG A 560 18.35 27.76 23.37
C ARG A 560 18.89 28.30 22.05
N LEU A 561 19.98 27.72 21.55
CA LEU A 561 20.69 28.12 20.34
C LEU A 561 20.22 27.31 19.15
N THR A 562 20.17 25.97 19.27
CA THR A 562 19.83 25.07 18.17
C THR A 562 18.40 24.55 18.18
N GLY A 563 17.61 24.83 19.21
CA GLY A 563 16.25 24.30 19.31
C GLY A 563 15.30 24.86 18.26
N LYS A 564 15.57 26.08 17.78
CA LYS A 564 14.89 26.63 16.60
C LYS A 564 15.15 25.78 15.35
N ILE A 565 16.39 25.34 15.13
CA ILE A 565 16.76 24.48 13.99
C ILE A 565 15.99 23.15 14.08
N PHE A 566 15.93 22.55 15.27
CA PHE A 566 15.10 21.37 15.47
C PHE A 566 13.63 21.67 15.20
N LYS A 567 13.05 22.74 15.76
CA LYS A 567 11.66 23.15 15.53
C LYS A 567 11.35 23.33 14.05
N ASP A 568 12.23 23.98 13.29
CA ASP A 568 12.08 24.23 11.86
C ASP A 568 12.15 22.89 11.07
N VAL A 569 13.09 22.00 11.41
CA VAL A 569 13.16 20.64 10.83
C VAL A 569 11.94 19.78 11.20
N PHE A 570 11.41 19.94 12.43
CA PHE A 570 10.21 19.24 12.88
C PHE A 570 8.94 19.76 12.24
N GLN A 571 8.79 21.08 12.08
CA GLN A 571 7.67 21.71 11.38
C GLN A 571 7.69 21.38 9.89
N ALA A 572 8.87 21.33 9.27
CA ALA A 572 9.00 20.87 7.90
C ALA A 572 8.52 19.42 7.72
N ASN A 573 8.58 18.60 8.78
CA ASN A 573 8.24 17.17 8.79
C ASN A 573 6.96 16.84 9.58
N GLU A 574 6.09 17.82 9.89
CA GLU A 574 5.02 17.68 10.90
C GLU A 574 4.02 16.54 10.63
N SER A 575 3.80 16.15 9.36
CA SER A 575 2.93 15.02 9.01
C SER A 575 3.49 13.63 9.36
N LEU A 576 4.79 13.49 9.58
CA LEU A 576 5.40 12.24 10.08
C LEU A 576 5.02 11.92 11.54
N PHE A 577 4.64 12.95 12.32
CA PHE A 577 4.52 12.88 13.78
C PHE A 577 3.07 12.92 14.29
N ASN A 578 2.08 13.26 13.46
CA ASN A 578 0.66 13.19 13.82
C ASN A 578 0.15 11.76 14.07
N CYS A 579 0.96 10.73 13.82
CA CYS A 579 0.69 9.35 14.24
C CYS A 579 0.96 9.09 15.74
N TYR A 580 1.50 10.06 16.48
CA TYR A 580 1.94 9.92 17.88
C TYR A 580 1.05 10.60 18.92
N ASP A 581 -0.03 11.27 18.48
CA ASP A 581 -1.09 11.78 19.34
C ASP A 581 -1.79 10.60 20.05
N GLY A 582 -1.46 10.39 21.32
CA GLY A 582 -2.10 9.42 22.20
C GLY A 582 -3.52 9.80 22.65
N THR A 583 -4.27 10.57 21.87
CA THR A 583 -5.60 11.11 22.23
C THR A 583 -6.72 10.86 21.21
N THR A 584 -6.55 9.93 20.27
CA THR A 584 -7.70 9.42 19.50
C THR A 584 -8.37 8.26 20.23
N SER A 585 -9.48 8.57 20.91
CA SER A 585 -10.39 7.58 21.47
C SER A 585 -10.89 6.66 20.35
N ILE A 586 -10.47 5.40 20.40
CA ILE A 586 -10.97 4.31 19.57
C ILE A 586 -12.42 4.05 19.99
N THR A 587 -13.37 4.42 19.13
CA THR A 587 -14.73 3.89 19.19
C THR A 587 -14.79 2.64 18.30
N ILE A 588 -15.01 1.51 18.96
CA ILE A 588 -15.28 0.20 18.38
C ILE A 588 -16.47 0.32 17.42
N LEU A 589 -16.30 -0.07 16.15
CA LEU A 589 -17.41 -0.44 15.28
C LEU A 589 -17.60 -1.96 15.36
N PRO A 590 -18.83 -2.47 15.60
CA PRO A 590 -19.11 -3.90 15.61
C PRO A 590 -19.24 -4.48 14.19
N ASP A 591 -18.75 -5.71 14.04
CA ASP A 591 -19.19 -6.78 13.13
C ASP A 591 -19.56 -6.43 11.69
N SER A 592 -18.64 -6.72 10.76
CA SER A 592 -18.88 -6.77 9.31
C SER A 592 -19.37 -8.16 8.84
N GLN A 593 -20.42 -8.68 9.47
CA GLN A 593 -21.27 -9.71 8.86
C GLN A 593 -22.62 -9.10 8.47
N ALA A 594 -22.88 -9.13 7.16
CA ALA A 594 -24.07 -8.69 6.41
C ALA A 594 -23.91 -7.33 5.72
N LEU A 595 -23.60 -7.34 4.41
CA LEU A 595 -24.00 -6.32 3.43
C LEU A 595 -23.85 -6.89 1.99
N MET A 596 -24.48 -8.05 1.75
CA MET A 596 -25.07 -8.34 0.45
C MET A 596 -26.58 -8.34 0.68
N SER A 597 -27.32 -7.56 -0.12
CA SER A 597 -28.73 -7.14 0.02
C SER A 597 -28.95 -5.88 0.89
N ASN A 598 -29.64 -4.91 0.30
CA ASN A 598 -30.05 -3.58 0.82
C ASN A 598 -29.10 -2.40 0.51
N ALA A 599 -28.98 -2.04 -0.77
CA ALA A 599 -28.76 -0.64 -1.11
C ALA A 599 -30.06 0.14 -0.78
N PRO A 600 -30.03 1.18 0.08
CA PRO A 600 -31.21 2.01 0.26
C PRO A 600 -31.45 2.82 -1.02
N ASP A 601 -32.71 2.89 -1.44
CA ASP A 601 -33.21 3.58 -2.64
C ASP A 601 -32.98 5.11 -2.67
N SER A 602 -32.11 5.69 -1.83
CA SER A 602 -31.81 7.12 -1.89
C SER A 602 -30.44 7.50 -1.32
N TRP A 603 -29.58 8.11 -2.16
CA TRP A 603 -28.32 8.77 -1.77
C TRP A 603 -28.55 10.20 -1.26
N HIS A 604 -29.72 10.45 -0.66
CA HIS A 604 -30.08 11.73 -0.08
C HIS A 604 -29.44 11.85 1.31
N LEU A 605 -28.50 12.78 1.44
CA LEU A 605 -27.92 13.15 2.72
C LEU A 605 -28.97 13.93 3.51
N LYS A 606 -29.26 13.47 4.73
CA LYS A 606 -30.24 14.07 5.62
C LYS A 606 -29.65 14.35 7.00
N ILE A 607 -29.98 15.50 7.57
CA ILE A 607 -29.63 15.91 8.94
C ILE A 607 -30.89 15.82 9.79
N ASP A 608 -30.83 15.00 10.83
CA ASP A 608 -31.85 14.95 11.88
C ASP A 608 -31.39 15.78 13.08
N LEU A 609 -32.09 16.88 13.37
CA LEU A 609 -31.78 17.74 14.52
C LEU A 609 -31.82 16.94 15.82
N THR A 610 -30.74 17.04 16.58
CA THR A 610 -30.54 16.30 17.83
C THR A 610 -30.87 17.16 19.06
N PRO A 611 -31.04 16.56 20.25
CA PRO A 611 -31.20 17.34 21.49
C PRO A 611 -30.02 18.28 21.75
N THR A 612 -28.81 17.92 21.29
CA THR A 612 -27.59 18.72 21.42
C THR A 612 -27.43 19.81 20.35
N SER A 613 -28.31 19.84 19.33
CA SER A 613 -28.26 20.90 18.31
C SER A 613 -28.50 22.28 18.91
N THR A 614 -27.61 23.22 18.58
CA THR A 614 -27.61 24.58 19.11
C THR A 614 -28.81 25.40 18.64
N THR A 615 -29.00 26.57 19.25
CA THR A 615 -30.07 27.49 18.82
C THR A 615 -29.79 28.01 17.41
N LEU A 616 -28.51 28.21 17.07
CA LEU A 616 -28.07 28.59 15.73
C LEU A 616 -28.37 27.49 14.69
N MET A 617 -28.06 26.22 14.98
CA MET A 617 -28.38 25.09 14.08
C MET A 617 -29.88 24.95 13.83
N LYS A 618 -30.70 25.03 14.89
CA LYS A 618 -32.17 24.95 14.78
C LYS A 618 -32.74 26.11 13.97
N ALA A 619 -32.19 27.31 14.12
CA ALA A 619 -32.59 28.48 13.35
C ALA A 619 -32.17 28.38 11.87
N ALA A 620 -30.97 27.86 11.61
CA ALA A 620 -30.45 27.63 10.27
C ALA A 620 -31.27 26.58 9.51
N TYR A 621 -31.54 25.43 10.13
CA TYR A 621 -32.39 24.36 9.57
C TYR A 621 -33.79 24.86 9.19
N LYS A 622 -34.40 25.70 10.05
CA LYS A 622 -35.74 26.26 9.83
C LYS A 622 -35.79 27.46 8.88
N GLY A 623 -34.65 28.00 8.43
CA GLY A 623 -34.63 29.18 7.57
C GLY A 623 -34.91 30.51 8.29
N GLU A 624 -34.73 30.59 9.62
CA GLU A 624 -35.04 31.79 10.43
C GLU A 624 -33.98 32.89 10.30
N LYS A 625 -33.81 33.48 9.11
CA LYS A 625 -32.75 34.47 8.78
C LYS A 625 -32.59 35.61 9.80
N LYS A 626 -33.70 36.20 10.27
CA LYS A 626 -33.67 37.31 11.23
C LYS A 626 -33.03 36.88 12.56
N LYS A 627 -33.30 35.66 13.00
CA LYS A 627 -32.77 35.09 14.24
C LYS A 627 -31.30 34.74 14.10
N VAL A 628 -30.91 34.12 12.98
CA VAL A 628 -29.49 33.88 12.65
C VAL A 628 -28.71 35.19 12.68
N ASN A 629 -29.17 36.22 11.97
CA ASN A 629 -28.49 37.52 11.94
C ASN A 629 -28.44 38.21 13.31
N SER A 630 -29.49 38.06 14.14
CA SER A 630 -29.49 38.58 15.50
C SER A 630 -28.47 37.86 16.38
N LEU A 631 -28.33 36.54 16.23
CA LEU A 631 -27.35 35.75 16.96
C LEU A 631 -25.93 36.14 16.56
N LEU A 632 -25.66 36.25 15.25
CA LEU A 632 -24.35 36.66 14.73
C LEU A 632 -23.92 38.05 15.23
N LYS A 633 -24.84 39.05 15.19
CA LYS A 633 -24.56 40.41 15.69
C LYS A 633 -24.30 40.50 17.18
N ALA A 634 -24.81 39.55 17.97
CA ALA A 634 -24.64 39.52 19.42
C ALA A 634 -23.32 38.84 19.86
N GLY A 635 -22.43 38.45 18.93
CA GLY A 635 -21.21 37.71 19.24
C GLY A 635 -21.52 36.26 19.62
N CYS A 636 -22.27 35.56 18.77
CA CYS A 636 -22.75 34.20 19.05
C CYS A 636 -21.61 33.24 19.45
N ASN A 637 -21.64 32.75 20.68
CA ASN A 637 -20.74 31.69 21.15
C ASN A 637 -21.07 30.30 20.58
N GLN A 638 -22.06 30.20 19.68
CA GLN A 638 -22.50 28.94 19.06
C GLN A 638 -21.94 28.76 17.64
N LEU A 639 -21.17 29.72 17.13
CA LEU A 639 -20.46 29.60 15.86
C LEU A 639 -19.43 28.46 15.94
N ARG A 640 -19.35 27.65 14.89
CA ARG A 640 -18.47 26.47 14.80
C ARG A 640 -18.77 25.37 15.82
N CYS A 641 -19.83 25.49 16.63
CA CYS A 641 -20.28 24.38 17.45
C CYS A 641 -20.79 23.24 16.56
N GLN A 642 -20.57 22.01 17.01
CA GLN A 642 -21.06 20.79 16.38
C GLN A 642 -21.99 20.06 17.33
N ASP A 643 -23.03 19.43 16.79
CA ASP A 643 -23.87 18.55 17.59
C ASP A 643 -23.24 17.15 17.75
N LYS A 644 -23.98 16.20 18.34
CA LYS A 644 -23.44 14.85 18.60
C LYS A 644 -23.02 14.06 17.35
N ASN A 645 -23.52 14.46 16.18
CA ASN A 645 -23.21 13.86 14.89
C ASN A 645 -22.19 14.70 14.11
N GLY A 646 -21.61 15.75 14.72
CA GLY A 646 -20.69 16.65 14.04
C GLY A 646 -21.38 17.72 13.18
N CYS A 647 -22.71 17.82 13.18
CA CYS A 647 -23.43 18.71 12.27
C CYS A 647 -23.32 20.18 12.71
N THR A 648 -23.09 21.10 11.77
CA THR A 648 -23.00 22.55 11.99
C THR A 648 -24.25 23.30 11.53
N ALA A 649 -24.34 24.61 11.85
CA ALA A 649 -25.44 25.43 11.38
C ALA A 649 -25.37 25.66 9.85
N LEU A 650 -24.16 25.77 9.29
CA LEU A 650 -23.93 25.85 7.85
C LEU A 650 -24.41 24.59 7.12
N MET A 651 -24.11 23.39 7.63
CA MET A 651 -24.60 22.12 7.06
C MET A 651 -26.13 22.04 7.07
N CYS A 652 -26.77 22.44 8.18
CA CYS A 652 -28.24 22.51 8.28
C CYS A 652 -28.86 23.48 7.27
N ALA A 653 -28.21 24.64 7.03
CA ALA A 653 -28.68 25.59 6.03
C ALA A 653 -28.48 25.07 4.60
N ALA A 654 -27.38 24.37 4.35
CA ALA A 654 -27.03 23.82 3.04
C ALA A 654 -27.92 22.63 2.63
N GLU A 655 -28.24 21.73 3.57
CA GLU A 655 -29.18 20.63 3.37
C GLU A 655 -30.59 21.11 2.99
N GLN A 656 -31.03 22.24 3.54
CA GLN A 656 -32.37 22.80 3.29
C GLN A 656 -32.39 23.88 2.19
N GLY A 657 -31.23 24.23 1.62
CA GLY A 657 -31.10 25.22 0.55
C GLY A 657 -31.34 26.67 0.98
N HIS A 658 -31.14 27.02 2.25
CA HIS A 658 -31.34 28.38 2.76
C HIS A 658 -30.16 29.30 2.40
N GLU A 659 -30.03 29.65 1.12
CA GLU A 659 -28.93 30.44 0.52
C GLU A 659 -28.51 31.66 1.37
N SER A 660 -29.47 32.47 1.80
CA SER A 660 -29.16 33.69 2.54
C SER A 660 -28.55 33.45 3.92
N ILE A 661 -28.78 32.27 4.50
CA ILE A 661 -28.18 31.82 5.76
C ILE A 661 -26.81 31.20 5.47
N VAL A 662 -26.68 30.40 4.41
CA VAL A 662 -25.37 29.89 3.92
C VAL A 662 -24.40 31.06 3.74
N LYS A 663 -24.80 32.12 3.03
CA LYS A 663 -23.99 33.33 2.84
C LYS A 663 -23.61 34.04 4.15
N SER A 664 -24.43 33.94 5.20
CA SER A 664 -24.14 34.60 6.48
C SER A 664 -23.22 33.76 7.38
N LEU A 665 -23.15 32.45 7.17
CA LEU A 665 -22.40 31.50 7.99
C LEU A 665 -21.11 31.00 7.33
N ILE A 666 -20.98 31.12 6.01
CA ILE A 666 -19.87 30.55 5.23
C ILE A 666 -18.51 30.99 5.78
N ASP A 667 -18.28 32.29 5.98
CA ASP A 667 -17.02 32.85 6.49
C ASP A 667 -16.61 32.36 7.89
N HIS A 668 -17.53 31.70 8.60
CA HIS A 668 -17.31 31.25 9.98
C HIS A 668 -17.20 29.72 10.10
N GLU A 669 -17.90 28.96 9.25
CA GLU A 669 -18.09 27.51 9.42
C GLU A 669 -17.67 26.67 8.19
N HIS A 670 -17.14 27.27 7.12
CA HIS A 670 -16.69 26.52 5.94
C HIS A 670 -15.60 25.49 6.31
N GLY A 671 -15.61 24.34 5.63
CA GLY A 671 -14.59 23.29 5.79
C GLY A 671 -14.74 22.39 7.03
N LEU A 672 -15.68 22.70 7.93
CA LEU A 672 -16.06 21.80 9.02
C LEU A 672 -16.76 20.55 8.47
N ARG A 673 -16.58 19.40 9.14
CA ARG A 673 -17.08 18.09 8.69
C ARG A 673 -17.88 17.40 9.79
N ASP A 674 -18.96 16.71 9.39
CA ASP A 674 -19.73 15.87 10.31
C ASP A 674 -18.97 14.58 10.67
N SER A 675 -19.55 13.72 11.52
CA SER A 675 -18.90 12.48 11.97
C SER A 675 -18.62 11.46 10.85
N ARG A 676 -19.21 11.64 9.66
CA ARG A 676 -18.97 10.83 8.46
C ARG A 676 -18.05 11.54 7.46
N GLY A 677 -17.56 12.72 7.81
CA GLY A 677 -16.71 13.54 6.95
C GLY A 677 -17.49 14.41 5.96
N HIS A 678 -18.82 14.50 6.04
CA HIS A 678 -19.62 15.29 5.08
C HIS A 678 -19.51 16.79 5.34
N THR A 679 -19.36 17.58 4.28
CA THR A 679 -19.36 19.06 4.30
C THR A 679 -20.71 19.65 3.92
N ALA A 680 -20.88 20.96 4.12
CA ALA A 680 -22.09 21.67 3.69
C ALA A 680 -22.30 21.57 2.17
N LEU A 681 -21.23 21.62 1.37
CA LEU A 681 -21.27 21.44 -0.09
C LEU A 681 -21.81 20.06 -0.48
N MET A 682 -21.42 18.99 0.22
CA MET A 682 -21.95 17.63 -0.04
C MET A 682 -23.44 17.54 0.24
N TYR A 683 -23.93 18.14 1.33
CA TYR A 683 -25.36 18.21 1.65
C TYR A 683 -26.15 19.02 0.60
N ALA A 684 -25.62 20.16 0.16
CA ALA A 684 -26.24 20.98 -0.89
C ALA A 684 -26.27 20.25 -2.25
N ALA A 685 -25.18 19.57 -2.61
CA ALA A 685 -25.05 18.81 -3.84
C ALA A 685 -25.96 17.58 -3.88
N SER A 686 -26.07 16.85 -2.77
CA SER A 686 -26.97 15.68 -2.63
C SER A 686 -28.46 16.06 -2.78
N ASN A 687 -28.85 17.23 -2.25
CA ASN A 687 -30.24 17.67 -2.22
C ASN A 687 -30.64 18.62 -3.36
N GLY A 688 -29.73 18.94 -4.29
CA GLY A 688 -30.09 19.71 -5.48
C GLY A 688 -30.13 21.23 -5.29
N HIS A 689 -29.50 21.76 -4.24
CA HIS A 689 -29.54 23.18 -3.89
C HIS A 689 -28.46 24.00 -4.62
N LEU A 690 -28.76 24.36 -5.88
CA LEU A 690 -27.84 25.02 -6.80
C LEU A 690 -27.18 26.30 -6.25
N ASP A 691 -27.96 27.19 -5.62
CA ASP A 691 -27.42 28.47 -5.17
C ASP A 691 -26.56 28.34 -3.91
N ALA A 692 -26.85 27.34 -3.05
CA ALA A 692 -25.96 26.98 -1.95
C ALA A 692 -24.63 26.39 -2.48
N VAL A 693 -24.68 25.53 -3.50
CA VAL A 693 -23.48 24.98 -4.16
C VAL A 693 -22.59 26.08 -4.71
N LYS A 694 -23.15 27.06 -5.43
CA LYS A 694 -22.39 28.19 -5.99
C LYS A 694 -21.65 29.00 -4.94
N LEU A 695 -22.23 29.15 -3.75
CA LEU A 695 -21.58 29.86 -2.65
C LEU A 695 -20.48 29.01 -1.99
N LEU A 696 -20.72 27.71 -1.85
CA LEU A 696 -19.86 26.81 -1.08
C LEU A 696 -18.67 26.27 -1.88
N ILE A 697 -18.78 26.16 -3.20
CA ILE A 697 -17.75 25.55 -4.06
C ILE A 697 -16.39 26.24 -3.97
N GLU A 698 -16.36 27.57 -3.83
CA GLU A 698 -15.11 28.33 -3.75
C GLU A 698 -14.31 28.04 -2.46
N CYS A 699 -14.98 27.57 -1.41
CA CYS A 699 -14.37 27.33 -0.09
C CYS A 699 -14.29 25.84 0.28
N GLU A 700 -15.20 25.01 -0.22
CA GLU A 700 -15.32 23.58 0.12
C GLU A 700 -15.09 22.64 -1.06
N GLY A 701 -14.81 23.18 -2.26
CA GLY A 701 -14.47 22.38 -3.43
C GLY A 701 -13.27 21.47 -3.16
N ASN A 702 -13.31 20.25 -3.70
CA ASN A 702 -12.32 19.18 -3.52
C ASN A 702 -12.22 18.53 -2.13
N ILE A 703 -13.01 18.97 -1.15
CA ILE A 703 -13.04 18.27 0.14
C ILE A 703 -13.70 16.89 -0.01
N VAL A 704 -13.06 15.86 0.55
CA VAL A 704 -13.57 14.48 0.60
C VAL A 704 -14.10 14.10 1.98
N ASN A 705 -15.04 13.16 2.01
CA ASN A 705 -15.51 12.54 3.25
C ASN A 705 -14.67 11.32 3.65
N ASN A 706 -15.06 10.59 4.70
CA ASN A 706 -14.30 9.44 5.21
C ASN A 706 -14.24 8.23 4.24
N ASN A 707 -14.98 8.28 3.12
CA ASN A 707 -14.97 7.28 2.05
C ASN A 707 -14.38 7.85 0.74
N ASP A 708 -13.58 8.91 0.82
CA ASP A 708 -12.98 9.61 -0.32
C ASP A 708 -13.99 10.16 -1.36
N CYS A 709 -15.24 10.39 -0.94
CA CYS A 709 -16.29 10.90 -1.83
C CYS A 709 -16.38 12.42 -1.76
N LYS A 710 -16.36 13.09 -2.92
CA LYS A 710 -16.58 14.54 -3.10
C LYS A 710 -18.07 14.87 -3.33
N ALA A 711 -18.41 16.16 -3.35
CA ALA A 711 -19.78 16.63 -3.57
C ALA A 711 -20.32 16.26 -4.97
N LEU A 712 -19.47 16.22 -5.99
CA LEU A 712 -19.78 15.83 -7.36
C LEU A 712 -20.42 14.44 -7.43
N LEU A 713 -19.93 13.47 -6.65
CA LEU A 713 -20.49 12.12 -6.61
C LEU A 713 -21.96 12.12 -6.13
N TYR A 714 -22.28 12.92 -5.11
CA TYR A 714 -23.64 13.03 -4.60
C TYR A 714 -24.58 13.73 -5.59
N ALA A 715 -24.09 14.73 -6.32
CA ALA A 715 -24.84 15.35 -7.41
C ALA A 715 -25.12 14.37 -8.55
N LEU A 716 -24.15 13.51 -8.89
CA LEU A 716 -24.27 12.47 -9.92
C LEU A 716 -25.25 11.36 -9.53
N LYS A 717 -25.12 10.83 -8.31
CA LYS A 717 -26.00 9.77 -7.81
C LYS A 717 -27.46 10.22 -7.77
N ASN A 718 -27.70 11.51 -7.53
CA ASN A 718 -29.04 12.10 -7.47
C ASN A 718 -29.46 12.86 -8.76
N ARG A 719 -28.68 12.76 -9.85
CA ARG A 719 -28.97 13.32 -11.19
C ARG A 719 -29.20 14.85 -11.21
N HIS A 720 -28.44 15.60 -10.41
CA HIS A 720 -28.53 17.06 -10.36
C HIS A 720 -27.65 17.72 -11.43
N THR A 721 -28.04 17.62 -12.71
CA THR A 721 -27.24 18.04 -13.90
C THR A 721 -26.68 19.46 -13.82
N LYS A 722 -27.46 20.42 -13.30
CA LYS A 722 -26.99 21.81 -13.15
C LYS A 722 -25.87 21.95 -12.12
N ILE A 723 -25.90 21.15 -11.06
CA ILE A 723 -24.86 21.12 -10.02
C ILE A 723 -23.63 20.40 -10.55
N ILE A 724 -23.83 19.29 -11.30
CA ILE A 724 -22.74 18.57 -11.97
C ILE A 724 -21.93 19.54 -12.83
N ASN A 725 -22.59 20.35 -13.68
CA ASN A 725 -21.91 21.35 -14.52
C ASN A 725 -21.10 22.40 -13.75
N ILE A 726 -21.49 22.70 -12.51
CA ILE A 726 -20.80 23.68 -11.67
C ILE A 726 -19.65 23.02 -10.91
N LEU A 727 -19.81 21.77 -10.48
CA LEU A 727 -18.78 21.04 -9.74
C LEU A 727 -17.70 20.47 -10.65
N LEU A 728 -18.04 20.03 -11.86
CA LEU A 728 -17.12 19.36 -12.79
C LEU A 728 -15.81 20.13 -13.08
N PRO A 729 -15.82 21.47 -13.24
CA PRO A 729 -14.58 22.23 -13.46
C PRO A 729 -13.71 22.38 -12.22
N HIS A 730 -14.26 22.14 -11.03
CA HIS A 730 -13.59 22.38 -9.75
C HIS A 730 -13.25 21.10 -8.99
N GLU A 731 -13.98 20.01 -9.25
CA GLU A 731 -13.77 18.71 -8.63
C GLU A 731 -13.38 17.69 -9.67
N ASP A 732 -12.24 17.03 -9.47
CA ASP A 732 -11.86 15.93 -10.36
C ASP A 732 -12.95 14.84 -10.33
N PRO A 733 -13.28 14.30 -11.52
CA PRO A 733 -14.23 13.22 -11.64
C PRO A 733 -13.71 11.96 -10.92
N VAL A 734 -14.22 11.72 -9.72
CA VAL A 734 -13.74 10.66 -8.80
C VAL A 734 -13.91 9.26 -9.39
N TYR A 735 -12.89 8.41 -9.25
CA TYR A 735 -12.97 6.97 -9.44
C TYR A 735 -13.66 6.31 -8.24
N THR A 736 -14.91 5.87 -8.40
CA THR A 736 -15.53 5.04 -7.35
C THR A 736 -15.18 3.59 -7.61
N ARG A 737 -14.49 2.91 -6.68
CA ARG A 737 -14.21 1.47 -6.77
C ARG A 737 -13.60 1.07 -8.13
N GLY A 738 -12.72 1.93 -8.66
CA GLY A 738 -12.05 1.76 -9.95
C GLY A 738 -12.94 1.83 -11.21
N CYS A 739 -14.11 2.49 -11.15
CA CYS A 739 -14.90 2.87 -12.33
C CYS A 739 -14.91 4.41 -12.49
N THR A 740 -14.86 4.91 -13.73
CA THR A 740 -14.97 6.36 -14.02
C THR A 740 -16.42 6.83 -13.94
N LEU A 741 -16.63 8.14 -13.84
CA LEU A 741 -17.98 8.72 -13.82
C LEU A 741 -18.70 8.55 -15.16
N LEU A 742 -17.97 8.60 -16.28
CA LEU A 742 -18.52 8.30 -17.60
C LEU A 742 -19.04 6.85 -17.67
N MET A 743 -18.30 5.88 -17.13
CA MET A 743 -18.73 4.46 -17.08
C MET A 743 -20.03 4.27 -16.31
N GLU A 744 -20.17 4.97 -15.19
CA GLU A 744 -21.37 4.92 -14.37
C GLU A 744 -22.57 5.60 -15.05
N ALA A 745 -22.35 6.76 -15.71
CA ALA A 745 -23.39 7.41 -16.51
C ALA A 745 -23.85 6.52 -17.66
N ALA A 746 -22.91 5.84 -18.31
CA ALA A 746 -23.13 4.90 -19.40
C ALA A 746 -23.92 3.66 -18.96
N ALA A 747 -23.58 3.06 -17.81
CA ALA A 747 -24.34 1.93 -17.23
C ALA A 747 -25.80 2.30 -16.89
N ARG A 748 -26.02 3.54 -16.41
CA ARG A 748 -27.35 4.03 -16.01
C ARG A 748 -28.19 4.59 -17.16
N GLY A 749 -27.60 4.79 -18.34
CA GLY A 749 -28.24 5.49 -19.46
C GLY A 749 -28.52 6.97 -19.17
N ASP A 750 -27.73 7.62 -18.30
CA ASP A 750 -27.86 9.05 -18.00
C ASP A 750 -27.22 9.87 -19.12
N MET A 751 -27.98 10.11 -20.18
CA MET A 751 -27.49 10.75 -21.40
C MET A 751 -27.01 12.18 -21.21
N ASP A 752 -27.59 12.92 -20.26
CA ASP A 752 -27.18 14.30 -20.00
C ASP A 752 -25.81 14.33 -19.33
N THR A 753 -25.60 13.49 -18.31
CA THR A 753 -24.30 13.33 -17.65
C THR A 753 -23.27 12.71 -18.60
N LEU A 754 -23.66 11.70 -19.38
CA LEU A 754 -22.78 11.04 -20.35
C LEU A 754 -22.19 12.06 -21.33
N ARG A 755 -23.02 12.93 -21.91
CA ARG A 755 -22.57 13.98 -22.85
C ARG A 755 -21.61 14.98 -22.22
N LEU A 756 -21.82 15.31 -20.95
CA LEU A 756 -20.93 16.20 -20.21
C LEU A 756 -19.56 15.56 -19.92
N LEU A 757 -19.51 14.24 -19.84
CA LEU A 757 -18.32 13.48 -19.45
C LEU A 757 -17.62 12.80 -20.63
N LEU A 758 -18.02 13.05 -21.88
CA LEU A 758 -17.42 12.41 -23.06
C LEU A 758 -15.91 12.63 -23.19
N SER A 759 -15.35 13.66 -22.55
CA SER A 759 -13.91 13.88 -22.48
C SER A 759 -13.15 12.76 -21.76
N GLN A 760 -13.82 11.94 -20.93
CA GLN A 760 -13.26 10.76 -20.25
C GLN A 760 -13.37 9.49 -21.09
N ALA A 761 -13.86 9.56 -22.32
CA ALA A 761 -13.94 8.38 -23.17
C ALA A 761 -12.55 7.79 -23.39
N ARG A 762 -12.47 6.46 -23.48
CA ARG A 762 -11.24 5.65 -23.59
C ARG A 762 -10.44 5.52 -22.29
N GLU A 763 -10.85 6.15 -21.21
CA GLU A 763 -10.35 5.78 -19.88
C GLU A 763 -10.81 4.35 -19.54
N ILE A 764 -9.93 3.60 -18.86
CA ILE A 764 -10.18 2.20 -18.52
C ILE A 764 -10.42 2.05 -17.01
N GLY A 765 -11.47 1.33 -16.66
CA GLY A 765 -11.81 1.00 -15.28
C GLY A 765 -11.13 -0.29 -14.82
N GLN A 766 -11.65 -0.86 -13.73
CA GLN A 766 -11.25 -2.19 -13.28
C GLN A 766 -11.39 -3.21 -14.41
N ASN A 767 -10.41 -4.12 -14.48
CA ASN A 767 -10.32 -5.16 -15.50
C ASN A 767 -10.29 -4.66 -16.95
N GLY A 768 -10.02 -3.37 -17.19
CA GLY A 768 -9.94 -2.80 -18.52
C GLY A 768 -11.30 -2.47 -19.16
N MET A 769 -12.39 -2.47 -18.38
CA MET A 769 -13.73 -2.10 -18.86
C MET A 769 -13.79 -0.62 -19.26
N THR A 770 -14.50 -0.32 -20.35
CA THR A 770 -14.74 1.07 -20.81
C THR A 770 -16.20 1.47 -20.60
N ALA A 771 -16.54 2.75 -20.82
CA ALA A 771 -17.92 3.22 -20.68
C ALA A 771 -18.87 2.55 -21.69
N LEU A 772 -18.41 2.30 -22.90
CA LEU A 772 -19.14 1.57 -23.94
C LEU A 772 -19.44 0.13 -23.52
N MET A 773 -18.50 -0.52 -22.84
CA MET A 773 -18.69 -1.88 -22.31
C MET A 773 -19.75 -1.90 -21.20
N HIS A 774 -19.71 -0.92 -20.29
CA HIS A 774 -20.73 -0.78 -19.25
C HIS A 774 -22.12 -0.45 -19.82
N ALA A 775 -22.21 0.41 -20.84
CA ALA A 775 -23.48 0.69 -21.53
C ALA A 775 -24.00 -0.55 -22.28
N ALA A 776 -23.11 -1.31 -22.91
CA ALA A 776 -23.47 -2.50 -23.66
C ALA A 776 -23.96 -3.63 -22.74
N GLN A 777 -23.27 -3.86 -21.61
CA GLN A 777 -23.67 -4.82 -20.60
C GLN A 777 -25.01 -4.44 -19.93
N ALA A 778 -25.29 -3.15 -19.75
CA ALA A 778 -26.54 -2.66 -19.16
C ALA A 778 -27.68 -2.44 -20.18
N GLY A 779 -27.47 -2.74 -21.46
CA GLY A 779 -28.50 -2.63 -22.50
C GLY A 779 -28.84 -1.18 -22.91
N GLN A 780 -27.99 -0.20 -22.60
CA GLN A 780 -28.26 1.23 -22.82
C GLN A 780 -27.94 1.66 -24.25
N ALA A 781 -28.81 1.32 -25.21
CA ALA A 781 -28.58 1.53 -26.65
C ALA A 781 -28.24 2.98 -27.05
N GLN A 782 -28.84 3.99 -26.40
CA GLN A 782 -28.53 5.40 -26.67
C GLN A 782 -27.12 5.80 -26.20
N ALA A 783 -26.70 5.32 -25.02
CA ALA A 783 -25.34 5.52 -24.51
C ALA A 783 -24.32 4.83 -25.41
N VAL A 784 -24.64 3.60 -25.85
CA VAL A 784 -23.82 2.86 -26.83
C VAL A 784 -23.66 3.67 -28.11
N GLN A 785 -24.73 4.23 -28.67
CA GLN A 785 -24.66 4.99 -29.92
C GLN A 785 -23.73 6.22 -29.83
N GLU A 786 -23.69 6.91 -28.69
CA GLU A 786 -22.84 8.09 -28.48
C GLU A 786 -21.38 7.74 -28.14
N LEU A 787 -21.14 6.63 -27.46
CA LEU A 787 -19.80 6.16 -27.09
C LEU A 787 -19.11 5.35 -28.20
N LEU A 788 -19.88 4.76 -29.10
CA LEU A 788 -19.40 3.93 -30.21
C LEU A 788 -18.27 4.57 -31.04
N PRO A 789 -18.37 5.84 -31.51
CA PRO A 789 -17.27 6.44 -32.28
C PRO A 789 -15.99 6.69 -31.47
N LEU A 790 -16.03 6.60 -30.14
CA LEU A 790 -14.91 6.89 -29.26
C LEU A 790 -14.20 5.62 -28.77
N GLU A 791 -14.94 4.54 -28.52
CA GLU A 791 -14.45 3.35 -27.81
C GLU A 791 -14.64 2.02 -28.56
N SER A 792 -15.22 2.03 -29.77
CA SER A 792 -15.44 0.78 -30.53
C SER A 792 -14.14 0.00 -30.74
N GLY A 793 -14.19 -1.31 -30.52
CA GLY A 793 -13.06 -2.22 -30.74
C GLY A 793 -12.04 -2.24 -29.58
N MET A 794 -12.24 -1.43 -28.53
CA MET A 794 -11.49 -1.59 -27.29
C MET A 794 -11.82 -2.93 -26.63
N LYS A 795 -10.83 -3.47 -25.90
CA LYS A 795 -10.92 -4.76 -25.22
C LYS A 795 -10.57 -4.61 -23.75
N ASN A 796 -11.29 -5.34 -22.90
CA ASN A 796 -10.92 -5.49 -21.51
C ASN A 796 -9.73 -6.47 -21.38
N LYS A 797 -9.26 -6.73 -20.15
CA LYS A 797 -8.10 -7.61 -19.90
C LYS A 797 -8.28 -9.06 -20.42
N ASP A 798 -9.52 -9.52 -20.52
CA ASP A 798 -9.88 -10.84 -21.06
C ASP A 798 -10.06 -10.84 -22.59
N GLY A 799 -9.83 -9.70 -23.24
CA GLY A 799 -10.00 -9.54 -24.67
C GLY A 799 -11.47 -9.32 -25.10
N VAL A 800 -12.39 -9.14 -24.15
CA VAL A 800 -13.84 -9.02 -24.39
C VAL A 800 -14.19 -7.60 -24.85
N THR A 801 -15.05 -7.49 -25.86
CA THR A 801 -15.55 -6.20 -26.39
C THR A 801 -16.97 -5.87 -25.92
N ALA A 802 -17.45 -4.66 -26.21
CA ALA A 802 -18.81 -4.24 -25.89
C ALA A 802 -19.87 -5.09 -26.61
N LEU A 803 -19.62 -5.49 -27.86
CA LEU A 803 -20.50 -6.37 -28.63
C LEU A 803 -20.66 -7.74 -27.97
N MET A 804 -19.56 -8.30 -27.43
CA MET A 804 -19.57 -9.58 -26.73
C MET A 804 -20.41 -9.51 -25.44
N LEU A 805 -20.31 -8.41 -24.68
CA LEU A 805 -21.13 -8.18 -23.48
C LEU A 805 -22.60 -7.99 -23.83
N GLY A 806 -22.91 -7.21 -24.88
CA GLY A 806 -24.28 -7.07 -25.37
C GLY A 806 -24.88 -8.39 -25.86
N ALA A 807 -24.06 -9.26 -26.46
CA ALA A 807 -24.45 -10.60 -26.88
C ALA A 807 -24.63 -11.57 -25.71
N SER A 808 -23.79 -11.51 -24.67
CA SER A 808 -23.94 -12.38 -23.48
C SER A 808 -25.14 -12.03 -22.61
N GLU A 809 -25.57 -10.76 -22.61
CA GLU A 809 -26.70 -10.27 -21.81
C GLU A 809 -28.03 -10.22 -22.60
N GLY A 810 -28.04 -10.64 -23.87
CA GLY A 810 -29.27 -10.72 -24.66
C GLY A 810 -29.80 -9.35 -25.13
N HIS A 811 -28.94 -8.34 -25.30
CA HIS A 811 -29.35 -6.98 -25.64
C HIS A 811 -29.36 -6.72 -27.14
N THR A 812 -30.42 -7.17 -27.83
CA THR A 812 -30.58 -7.13 -29.29
C THR A 812 -30.37 -5.74 -29.91
N ALA A 813 -30.86 -4.67 -29.28
CA ALA A 813 -30.69 -3.30 -29.78
C ALA A 813 -29.23 -2.81 -29.72
N VAL A 814 -28.50 -3.17 -28.66
CA VAL A 814 -27.07 -2.89 -28.50
C VAL A 814 -26.26 -3.67 -29.54
N VAL A 815 -26.59 -4.96 -29.74
CA VAL A 815 -25.91 -5.80 -30.73
C VAL A 815 -26.07 -5.26 -32.15
N ARG A 816 -27.27 -4.80 -32.55
CA ARG A 816 -27.47 -4.18 -33.88
C ARG A 816 -26.58 -2.95 -34.10
N LEU A 817 -26.35 -2.16 -33.06
CA LEU A 817 -25.50 -0.97 -33.15
C LEU A 817 -24.02 -1.34 -33.25
N LEU A 818 -23.56 -2.33 -32.48
CA LEU A 818 -22.15 -2.67 -32.37
C LEU A 818 -21.66 -3.68 -33.42
N ALA A 819 -22.53 -4.53 -33.95
CA ALA A 819 -22.14 -5.61 -34.88
C ALA A 819 -21.36 -5.12 -36.11
N PRO A 820 -21.74 -4.02 -36.80
CA PRO A 820 -20.97 -3.53 -37.94
C PRO A 820 -19.54 -3.07 -37.59
N HIS A 821 -19.27 -2.77 -36.32
CA HIS A 821 -18.03 -2.15 -35.85
C HIS A 821 -17.08 -3.14 -35.15
N GLU A 822 -17.61 -4.14 -34.47
CA GLU A 822 -16.82 -5.09 -33.65
C GLU A 822 -16.89 -6.54 -34.14
N LYS A 823 -17.53 -6.78 -35.29
CA LYS A 823 -17.66 -8.13 -35.85
C LYS A 823 -16.33 -8.87 -36.01
N GLY A 824 -16.34 -10.15 -35.63
CA GLY A 824 -15.21 -11.05 -35.83
C GLY A 824 -14.01 -10.80 -34.91
N ILE A 825 -14.09 -9.82 -34.01
CA ILE A 825 -13.11 -9.63 -32.94
C ILE A 825 -13.21 -10.84 -31.99
N ARG A 826 -12.05 -11.33 -31.53
CA ARG A 826 -11.94 -12.49 -30.62
C ARG A 826 -11.45 -12.07 -29.24
N ASN A 827 -12.00 -12.70 -28.21
CA ASN A 827 -11.49 -12.63 -26.85
C ASN A 827 -10.26 -13.56 -26.67
N ASN A 828 -9.66 -13.57 -25.48
CA ASN A 828 -8.46 -14.38 -25.20
C ASN A 828 -8.72 -15.90 -25.30
N ALA A 829 -9.98 -16.34 -25.18
CA ALA A 829 -10.40 -17.71 -25.42
C ALA A 829 -10.71 -18.01 -26.90
N GLY A 830 -10.50 -17.04 -27.80
CA GLY A 830 -10.73 -17.19 -29.24
C GLY A 830 -12.19 -17.07 -29.69
N SER A 831 -13.13 -16.75 -28.78
CA SER A 831 -14.57 -16.64 -29.06
C SER A 831 -14.95 -15.27 -29.63
N THR A 832 -15.87 -15.25 -30.61
CA THR A 832 -16.52 -14.02 -31.12
C THR A 832 -17.87 -13.79 -30.45
N ALA A 833 -18.50 -12.64 -30.70
CA ALA A 833 -19.85 -12.35 -30.20
C ALA A 833 -20.89 -13.36 -30.72
N LEU A 834 -20.72 -13.86 -31.95
CA LEU A 834 -21.58 -14.91 -32.50
C LEU A 834 -21.48 -16.22 -31.69
N VAL A 835 -20.26 -16.63 -31.35
CA VAL A 835 -20.03 -17.85 -30.53
C VAL A 835 -20.68 -17.69 -29.16
N ILE A 836 -20.57 -16.52 -28.54
CA ILE A 836 -21.18 -16.21 -27.25
C ILE A 836 -22.71 -16.24 -27.35
N ALA A 837 -23.31 -15.60 -28.36
CA ALA A 837 -24.76 -15.60 -28.57
C ALA A 837 -25.31 -17.02 -28.80
N LEU A 838 -24.58 -17.85 -29.56
CA LEU A 838 -24.90 -19.25 -29.78
C LEU A 838 -24.87 -20.07 -28.49
N GLN A 839 -23.82 -19.91 -27.67
CA GLN A 839 -23.69 -20.60 -26.38
C GLN A 839 -24.83 -20.26 -25.40
N HIS A 840 -25.29 -19.01 -25.41
CA HIS A 840 -26.39 -18.54 -24.56
C HIS A 840 -27.78 -18.75 -25.17
N GLY A 841 -27.89 -19.18 -26.43
CA GLY A 841 -29.16 -19.51 -27.09
C GLY A 841 -30.00 -18.30 -27.50
N PHE A 842 -29.39 -17.13 -27.74
CA PHE A 842 -30.11 -15.91 -28.17
C PHE A 842 -30.32 -15.88 -29.68
N GLU A 843 -31.33 -16.61 -30.16
CA GLU A 843 -31.63 -16.82 -31.60
C GLU A 843 -31.72 -15.52 -32.41
N ASP A 844 -32.38 -14.50 -31.89
CA ASP A 844 -32.57 -13.19 -32.52
C ASP A 844 -31.27 -12.37 -32.61
N ILE A 845 -30.33 -12.60 -31.69
CA ILE A 845 -28.98 -12.03 -31.75
C ILE A 845 -28.10 -12.80 -32.75
N VAL A 846 -28.23 -14.13 -32.77
CA VAL A 846 -27.52 -14.99 -33.71
C VAL A 846 -27.91 -14.64 -35.16
N GLU A 847 -29.18 -14.42 -35.46
CA GLU A 847 -29.61 -13.98 -36.80
C GLU A 847 -28.92 -12.70 -37.26
N ILE A 848 -28.74 -11.73 -36.36
CA ILE A 848 -28.05 -10.47 -36.64
C ILE A 848 -26.55 -10.71 -36.87
N LEU A 849 -25.91 -11.45 -35.97
CA LEU A 849 -24.47 -11.66 -35.98
C LEU A 849 -24.02 -12.59 -37.10
N VAL A 850 -24.80 -13.60 -37.47
CA VAL A 850 -24.51 -14.46 -38.63
C VAL A 850 -24.50 -13.63 -39.92
N ALA A 851 -25.42 -12.68 -40.07
CA ALA A 851 -25.45 -11.80 -41.25
C ALA A 851 -24.22 -10.89 -41.37
N GLU A 852 -23.57 -10.57 -40.25
CA GLU A 852 -22.40 -9.69 -40.20
C GLU A 852 -21.06 -10.44 -40.17
N GLU A 853 -20.94 -11.51 -39.38
CA GLU A 853 -19.71 -12.28 -39.12
C GLU A 853 -19.49 -13.46 -40.10
N ASP A 854 -20.56 -14.14 -40.53
CA ASP A 854 -20.47 -15.31 -41.42
C ASP A 854 -21.64 -15.32 -42.46
N PRO A 855 -21.72 -14.29 -43.33
CA PRO A 855 -22.87 -14.09 -44.21
C PRO A 855 -23.03 -15.23 -45.23
N THR A 856 -24.27 -15.47 -45.66
CA THR A 856 -24.52 -16.43 -46.73
C THR A 856 -23.81 -15.98 -48.01
N SER A 857 -23.05 -16.87 -48.66
CA SER A 857 -22.26 -16.48 -49.84
C SER A 857 -23.17 -16.18 -51.03
N PRO A 858 -22.66 -15.50 -52.07
CA PRO A 858 -23.39 -15.35 -53.34
C PRO A 858 -23.80 -16.68 -54.01
N THR A 859 -23.15 -17.79 -53.65
CA THR A 859 -23.48 -19.14 -54.12
C THR A 859 -24.52 -19.85 -53.25
N GLY A 860 -25.06 -19.19 -52.22
CA GLY A 860 -26.08 -19.73 -51.31
C GLY A 860 -25.51 -20.53 -50.13
N GLU A 861 -24.20 -20.53 -49.90
CA GLU A 861 -23.59 -21.31 -48.82
C GLU A 861 -23.78 -20.62 -47.47
N THR A 862 -24.33 -21.34 -46.50
CA THR A 862 -24.63 -20.83 -45.14
C THR A 862 -23.48 -21.08 -44.15
N ALA A 863 -23.51 -20.41 -43.00
CA ALA A 863 -22.54 -20.62 -41.92
C ALA A 863 -22.50 -22.09 -41.44
N LEU A 864 -23.66 -22.76 -41.35
CA LEU A 864 -23.76 -24.19 -41.02
C LEU A 864 -23.08 -25.07 -42.07
N MET A 865 -23.21 -24.76 -43.37
CA MET A 865 -22.52 -25.51 -44.43
C MET A 865 -20.99 -25.37 -44.33
N ARG A 866 -20.49 -24.18 -44.00
CA ARG A 866 -19.05 -23.94 -43.81
C ARG A 866 -18.52 -24.59 -42.54
N ALA A 867 -19.28 -24.54 -41.43
CA ALA A 867 -18.94 -25.24 -40.19
C ALA A 867 -18.87 -26.76 -40.40
N ALA A 868 -19.87 -27.33 -41.11
CA ALA A 868 -19.92 -28.73 -41.50
C ALA A 868 -18.72 -29.14 -42.37
N GLY A 869 -18.36 -28.34 -43.36
CA GLY A 869 -17.20 -28.58 -44.22
C GLY A 869 -15.83 -28.40 -43.53
N ARG A 870 -15.77 -27.69 -42.39
CA ARG A 870 -14.57 -27.58 -41.54
C ARG A 870 -14.50 -28.65 -40.44
N GLY A 871 -15.59 -29.41 -40.24
CA GLY A 871 -15.70 -30.37 -39.13
C GLY A 871 -15.84 -29.71 -37.77
N ASP A 872 -16.29 -28.46 -37.70
CA ASP A 872 -16.46 -27.70 -36.47
C ASP A 872 -17.76 -28.11 -35.76
N ILE A 873 -17.67 -29.24 -35.04
CA ILE A 873 -18.82 -29.93 -34.45
C ILE A 873 -19.60 -29.05 -33.46
N ASP A 874 -18.90 -28.20 -32.72
CA ASP A 874 -19.49 -27.32 -31.71
C ASP A 874 -20.34 -26.25 -32.39
N ILE A 875 -19.81 -25.60 -33.43
CA ILE A 875 -20.58 -24.62 -34.23
C ILE A 875 -21.71 -25.31 -35.00
N VAL A 876 -21.51 -26.55 -35.49
CA VAL A 876 -22.56 -27.33 -36.15
C VAL A 876 -23.74 -27.57 -35.21
N HIS A 877 -23.51 -28.04 -33.98
CA HIS A 877 -24.58 -28.26 -33.01
C HIS A 877 -25.36 -26.98 -32.70
N LEU A 878 -24.65 -25.85 -32.62
CA LEU A 878 -25.25 -24.56 -32.30
C LEU A 878 -26.05 -23.96 -33.47
N LEU A 879 -25.65 -24.20 -34.72
CA LEU A 879 -26.32 -23.66 -35.91
C LEU A 879 -27.41 -24.58 -36.49
N VAL A 880 -27.44 -25.86 -36.12
CA VAL A 880 -28.47 -26.83 -36.56
C VAL A 880 -29.90 -26.33 -36.31
N PRO A 881 -30.27 -25.81 -35.12
CA PRO A 881 -31.64 -25.33 -34.89
C PRO A 881 -32.09 -24.21 -35.85
N LEU A 882 -31.14 -23.45 -36.40
CA LEU A 882 -31.42 -22.23 -37.18
C LEU A 882 -31.32 -22.44 -38.68
N GLN A 883 -30.38 -23.28 -39.14
CA GLN A 883 -30.01 -23.37 -40.56
C GLN A 883 -30.19 -24.77 -41.16
N LYS A 884 -30.72 -25.74 -40.38
CA LYS A 884 -30.95 -27.10 -40.87
C LYS A 884 -31.89 -27.10 -42.07
N GLY A 885 -31.47 -27.80 -43.13
CA GLY A 885 -32.25 -27.99 -44.35
C GLY A 885 -32.18 -26.85 -45.36
N LEU A 886 -31.48 -25.75 -45.08
CA LEU A 886 -31.19 -24.71 -46.08
C LEU A 886 -30.29 -25.27 -47.19
N GLN A 887 -30.49 -24.79 -48.42
CA GLN A 887 -29.81 -25.26 -49.63
C GLN A 887 -28.99 -24.15 -50.29
N ASP A 888 -27.81 -24.50 -50.80
CA ASP A 888 -27.04 -23.62 -51.68
C ASP A 888 -27.70 -23.50 -53.07
N ASN A 889 -27.17 -22.65 -53.94
CA ASN A 889 -27.69 -22.47 -55.31
C ASN A 889 -27.56 -23.72 -56.20
N ARG A 890 -26.87 -24.77 -55.72
CA ARG A 890 -26.74 -26.08 -56.37
C ARG A 890 -27.64 -27.14 -55.71
N GLY A 891 -28.45 -26.77 -54.72
CA GLY A 891 -29.34 -27.67 -53.99
C GLY A 891 -28.65 -28.47 -52.88
N ARG A 892 -27.40 -28.16 -52.53
CA ARG A 892 -26.63 -28.89 -51.50
C ARG A 892 -26.96 -28.39 -50.11
N VAL A 893 -27.03 -29.31 -49.15
CA VAL A 893 -27.25 -29.06 -47.71
C VAL A 893 -25.96 -29.27 -46.92
N ALA A 894 -25.89 -28.75 -45.68
CA ALA A 894 -24.69 -28.85 -44.83
C ALA A 894 -24.15 -30.27 -44.64
N LEU A 895 -25.04 -31.28 -44.58
CA LEU A 895 -24.64 -32.70 -44.50
C LEU A 895 -23.75 -33.12 -45.68
N MET A 896 -24.03 -32.62 -46.89
CA MET A 896 -23.24 -32.95 -48.09
C MET A 896 -21.83 -32.37 -47.99
N TYR A 897 -21.66 -31.21 -47.36
CA TYR A 897 -20.35 -30.59 -47.13
C TYR A 897 -19.52 -31.38 -46.10
N ALA A 898 -20.14 -31.83 -45.01
CA ALA A 898 -19.47 -32.67 -44.00
C ALA A 898 -18.99 -34.01 -44.60
N ILE A 899 -19.83 -34.65 -45.43
CA ILE A 899 -19.47 -35.92 -46.09
C ILE A 899 -18.38 -35.72 -47.15
N GLU A 900 -18.48 -34.67 -47.98
CA GLU A 900 -17.49 -34.35 -49.02
C GLU A 900 -16.08 -34.15 -48.44
N HIS A 901 -15.98 -33.56 -47.25
CA HIS A 901 -14.71 -33.27 -46.57
C HIS A 901 -14.30 -34.35 -45.54
N GLY A 902 -15.08 -35.43 -45.41
CA GLY A 902 -14.75 -36.57 -44.53
C GLY A 902 -14.96 -36.33 -43.04
N HIS A 903 -15.78 -35.35 -42.65
CA HIS A 903 -16.06 -35.01 -41.25
C HIS A 903 -17.26 -35.80 -40.71
N LEU A 904 -17.02 -37.06 -40.36
CA LEU A 904 -18.04 -38.02 -39.89
C LEU A 904 -18.85 -37.52 -38.69
N SER A 905 -18.21 -36.94 -37.67
CA SER A 905 -18.91 -36.43 -36.49
C SER A 905 -19.86 -35.27 -36.82
N ALA A 906 -19.46 -34.37 -37.73
CA ALA A 906 -20.32 -33.28 -38.19
C ALA A 906 -21.48 -33.81 -39.04
N ALA A 907 -21.25 -34.86 -39.84
CA ALA A 907 -22.31 -35.52 -40.60
C ALA A 907 -23.32 -36.25 -39.70
N GLU A 908 -22.89 -36.81 -38.57
CA GLU A 908 -23.79 -37.44 -37.58
C GLU A 908 -24.66 -36.41 -36.84
N ALA A 909 -24.17 -35.18 -36.66
CA ALA A 909 -24.88 -34.10 -35.98
C ALA A 909 -25.93 -33.36 -36.84
N LEU A 910 -25.86 -33.49 -38.17
CA LEU A 910 -26.72 -32.81 -39.16
C LEU A 910 -27.90 -33.68 -39.60
#